data_AF-A0A0P9DQM7-F1
#
_entry.id   AF-A0A0P9DQM7-F1
#
_cell.length_a   1.000
_cell.length_b   1.000
_cell.length_c   1.000
_cell.angle_alpha   90.00
_cell.angle_beta   90.00
_cell.angle_gamma   90.00
#
_symmetry.space_group_name_H-M   'P 1'
#
loop_
_entity.id
_entity.type
_entity.pdbx_description
1 polymer ?
#
loop_
_entity_poly.entity_id
_entity_poly.type
_entity_poly.pdbx_seq_one_letter_code
_entity_poly.pdbx_strand_id
1 'polypeptide(L)'
;MNLTYIEKDLPVEQLNLLAKKEGNAKRPIYQIHKWWARRLGSVFRMLILSSFLGEHESEGSLWQKFYHGANLKGKIILDPFMGGGTTIVEALRLGCKVVGIDINPVAWFITKKEIENTDFDKLDKSFSELEETAGKLIKSYYVTKCPKGHHAEVMYVLWVKKVVCEKCGNIVKLFSNYLISHKKDVDTILCPDCLSVFKIPTTMKVVVCPDCGKKFDPNRGVARRGRYTCPSCGKSETILQAVRRRKSPLDTEMFAIEYYCKPCGRGYKKVGREDKELFEKAKYEFKKNMGQLLFPRQKIPLAGRSDPRPVNYGYRYFYQMFNERQLLCLSILLQEILKVTDMNVREYLLIAFSDCLDTNNMFCKYESAWQKISLLFGFHAYHPIERPTENNVWGTKYGRGTFIKCYNKMKKAKAYALNPYEMMYHPKKKIRTLEKVQASLASSFEELLDENKNALLVAGNSENLAFIRPKSIDAVITDPPYFANVMYSELADFFYVWLRLGLKDTYPWFEPEQSWRDEEIVMNEKLGKTSDVFIKGLTQVFKQCHTVLKDKGILLFTFHHNKLWAWEHITSMLLDTGFYVSSCLIVRSEGKSGYHSSLGNVKYDACIVCRKRRSAPSAEDWSSLVTKIKDYSSIWVNRIRKSGMTVNYVDLIVIVMGKFLEFYTKHWPKVTSGAETVNVHRAIEDMKTVLSELTTYHKDEEETHDSIPSTAEVVTPLKIRAREYPKYRKDWKTRLEWVNGGTRALVSQLIERVGNELPEVFHMPKYRWYYFYKGKSQKLESLFAVLTITKDKIHIRIGVDPTKFIDRNNITKIYKKWFFKTRGQERDFSISKPEQLDYALELLQQAYSFAG
;
A
#
# COMPACT_ATOMS: atom_id res chain seq x y z
N MET A 1 19.27 6.01 36.30
CA MET A 1 18.32 6.63 35.34
C MET A 1 16.96 6.04 35.63
N ASN A 2 15.88 6.83 35.69
CA ASN A 2 14.54 6.24 35.80
C ASN A 2 14.13 5.79 34.40
N LEU A 3 14.33 4.51 34.09
CA LEU A 3 13.91 3.91 32.83
C LEU A 3 12.38 3.90 32.74
N THR A 4 11.88 3.92 31.50
CA THR A 4 10.45 3.81 31.19
C THR A 4 10.10 2.40 30.77
N TYR A 5 8.82 2.02 30.86
CA TYR A 5 8.38 0.67 30.49
C TYR A 5 8.80 0.28 29.07
N ILE A 6 8.68 1.20 28.10
CA ILE A 6 9.07 0.97 26.69
C ILE A 6 10.56 0.59 26.54
N GLU A 7 11.42 1.01 27.47
CA GLU A 7 12.84 0.68 27.45
C GLU A 7 13.13 -0.71 27.99
N LYS A 8 12.18 -1.29 28.75
CA LYS A 8 12.24 -2.64 29.30
C LYS A 8 11.56 -3.65 28.37
N ASP A 9 10.29 -3.40 28.01
CA ASP A 9 9.49 -4.37 27.26
C ASP A 9 8.25 -3.74 26.58
N LEU A 10 7.57 -4.54 25.76
CA LEU A 10 6.25 -4.28 25.19
C LEU A 10 5.50 -5.62 25.05
N PRO A 11 4.21 -5.73 25.40
CA PRO A 11 3.46 -6.99 25.35
C PRO A 11 3.06 -7.38 23.92
N VAL A 12 4.06 -7.70 23.09
CA VAL A 12 3.91 -7.88 21.63
C VAL A 12 3.10 -9.11 21.27
N GLU A 13 3.07 -10.12 22.12
CA GLU A 13 2.31 -11.35 21.92
C GLU A 13 0.81 -11.06 21.73
N GLN A 14 0.25 -10.22 22.60
CA GLN A 14 -1.14 -9.79 22.54
C GLN A 14 -1.32 -8.60 21.58
N LEU A 15 -0.39 -7.64 21.58
CA LEU A 15 -0.48 -6.44 20.75
C LEU A 15 -0.48 -6.78 19.25
N ASN A 16 0.34 -7.74 18.83
CA ASN A 16 0.42 -8.14 17.42
C ASN A 16 -0.92 -8.71 16.93
N LEU A 17 -1.62 -9.51 17.76
CA LEU A 17 -2.94 -10.04 17.43
C LEU A 17 -3.97 -8.92 17.22
N LEU A 18 -3.92 -7.89 18.06
CA LEU A 18 -4.74 -6.69 17.94
C LEU A 18 -4.41 -5.91 16.65
N ALA A 19 -3.13 -5.65 16.41
CA ALA A 19 -2.62 -4.97 15.22
C ALA A 19 -3.08 -5.66 13.92
N LYS A 20 -2.99 -7.00 13.85
CA LYS A 20 -3.44 -7.80 12.70
C LYS A 20 -4.94 -7.63 12.42
N LYS A 21 -5.75 -7.46 13.47
CA LYS A 21 -7.20 -7.26 13.35
C LYS A 21 -7.52 -5.83 12.92
N GLU A 22 -6.92 -4.84 13.57
CA GLU A 22 -7.09 -3.43 13.22
C GLU A 22 -6.65 -3.15 11.78
N GLY A 23 -5.56 -3.78 11.32
CA GLY A 23 -5.10 -3.64 9.94
C GLY A 23 -6.10 -4.11 8.87
N ASN A 24 -7.13 -4.90 9.23
CA ASN A 24 -8.23 -5.26 8.33
C ASN A 24 -9.48 -4.38 8.51
N ALA A 25 -9.63 -3.74 9.67
CA ALA A 25 -10.76 -2.91 10.03
C ALA A 25 -10.26 -1.76 10.90
N LYS A 26 -9.75 -0.70 10.25
CA LYS A 26 -9.24 0.49 10.93
C LYS A 26 -10.33 1.12 11.81
N ARG A 27 -9.95 1.83 12.87
CA ARG A 27 -10.91 2.57 13.71
C ARG A 27 -11.63 3.64 12.87
N PRO A 28 -12.89 3.99 13.22
CA PRO A 28 -13.67 4.95 12.43
C PRO A 28 -12.95 6.30 12.23
N ILE A 29 -12.27 6.82 13.24
CA ILE A 29 -11.53 8.08 13.15
C ILE A 29 -10.52 8.06 11.99
N TYR A 30 -9.79 6.95 11.86
CA TYR A 30 -8.80 6.73 10.83
C TYR A 30 -9.37 6.43 9.43
N GLN A 31 -10.68 6.51 9.27
CA GLN A 31 -11.36 6.34 7.99
C GLN A 31 -11.98 7.64 7.47
N ILE A 32 -11.90 8.77 8.18
CA ILE A 32 -12.52 10.03 7.76
C ILE A 32 -12.16 10.42 6.32
N HIS A 33 -10.88 10.25 5.97
CA HIS A 33 -10.32 10.44 4.64
C HIS A 33 -9.20 9.43 4.41
N LYS A 34 -8.84 9.21 3.15
CA LYS A 34 -7.67 8.41 2.79
C LYS A 34 -6.37 9.16 3.06
N TRP A 35 -5.44 8.49 3.74
CA TRP A 35 -4.02 8.81 3.76
C TRP A 35 -3.21 7.52 3.69
N TRP A 36 -2.13 7.49 2.91
CA TRP A 36 -1.40 6.27 2.60
C TRP A 36 -0.43 5.84 3.70
N ALA A 37 0.23 6.80 4.36
CA ALA A 37 1.14 6.58 5.47
C ALA A 37 0.39 6.66 6.81
N ARG A 38 -0.41 5.63 7.13
CA ARG A 38 -1.19 5.59 8.38
C ARG A 38 -0.94 4.31 9.15
N ARG A 39 -0.30 4.45 10.32
CA ARG A 39 -0.02 3.37 11.28
C ARG A 39 -1.26 2.98 12.09
N LEU A 40 -1.15 1.83 12.76
CA LEU A 40 -2.22 1.23 13.55
C LEU A 40 -2.35 1.95 14.90
N GLY A 41 -3.54 2.42 15.21
CA GLY A 41 -3.81 3.18 16.43
C GLY A 41 -3.57 2.36 17.69
N SER A 42 -3.83 1.04 17.68
CA SER A 42 -3.54 0.18 18.83
C SER A 42 -2.05 0.13 19.16
N VAL A 43 -1.20 0.11 18.13
CA VAL A 43 0.25 0.06 18.32
C VAL A 43 0.73 1.39 18.89
N PHE A 44 0.37 2.51 18.25
CA PHE A 44 0.80 3.84 18.70
C PHE A 44 0.27 4.21 20.08
N ARG A 45 -0.97 3.82 20.40
CA ARG A 45 -1.51 3.95 21.77
C ARG A 45 -0.62 3.23 22.80
N MET A 46 -0.21 2.00 22.50
CA MET A 46 0.64 1.23 23.40
C MET A 46 2.05 1.83 23.52
N LEU A 47 2.62 2.30 22.40
CA LEU A 47 3.92 2.97 22.39
C LEU A 47 3.91 4.25 23.22
N ILE A 48 2.86 5.07 23.11
CA ILE A 48 2.73 6.30 23.91
C ILE A 48 2.59 5.95 25.40
N LEU A 49 1.68 5.02 25.75
CA LEU A 49 1.50 4.61 27.16
C LEU A 49 2.80 4.13 27.79
N SER A 50 3.48 3.18 27.15
CA SER A 50 4.72 2.60 27.67
C SER A 50 5.89 3.60 27.70
N SER A 51 5.85 4.68 26.92
CA SER A 51 6.85 5.75 26.96
C SER A 51 6.78 6.62 28.22
N PHE A 52 5.65 6.60 28.94
CA PHE A 52 5.44 7.44 30.14
C PHE A 52 5.20 6.66 31.43
N LEU A 53 5.14 5.33 31.35
CA LEU A 53 5.01 4.45 32.50
C LEU A 53 6.38 4.07 33.05
N GLY A 54 6.47 3.84 34.37
CA GLY A 54 7.72 3.44 35.03
C GLY A 54 8.14 2.02 34.67
N GLU A 55 9.45 1.75 34.73
CA GLU A 55 10.04 0.42 34.44
C GLU A 55 9.44 -0.75 35.26
N HIS A 56 9.02 -0.46 36.49
CA HIS A 56 8.46 -1.46 37.41
C HIS A 56 6.94 -1.66 37.25
N GLU A 57 6.29 -0.93 36.34
CA GLU A 57 4.88 -1.19 36.01
C GLU A 57 4.71 -2.61 35.48
N SER A 58 3.59 -3.25 35.84
CA SER A 58 3.26 -4.59 35.39
C SER A 58 2.57 -4.55 34.02
N GLU A 59 2.72 -5.62 33.24
CA GLU A 59 1.97 -5.79 31.98
C GLU A 59 0.45 -5.68 32.21
N GLY A 60 -0.04 -6.22 33.32
CA GLY A 60 -1.46 -6.12 33.69
C GLY A 60 -1.91 -4.66 33.88
N SER A 61 -1.12 -3.84 34.57
CA SER A 61 -1.39 -2.40 34.73
C SER A 61 -1.40 -1.68 33.37
N LEU A 62 -0.44 -2.00 32.50
CA LEU A 62 -0.36 -1.44 31.15
C LEU A 62 -1.62 -1.73 30.32
N TRP A 63 -2.09 -2.98 30.31
CA TRP A 63 -3.34 -3.35 29.61
C TRP A 63 -4.58 -2.74 30.24
N GLN A 64 -4.63 -2.60 31.57
CA GLN A 64 -5.72 -1.91 32.25
C GLN A 64 -5.83 -0.46 31.76
N LYS A 65 -4.71 0.26 31.72
CA LYS A 65 -4.63 1.63 31.17
C LYS A 65 -4.96 1.69 29.67
N PHE A 66 -4.51 0.69 28.91
CA PHE A 66 -4.82 0.59 27.48
C PHE A 66 -6.34 0.52 27.23
N TYR A 67 -7.06 -0.34 27.95
CA TYR A 67 -8.49 -0.61 27.72
C TYR A 67 -9.45 0.33 28.46
N HIS A 68 -9.10 0.78 29.66
CA HIS A 68 -9.99 1.61 30.50
C HIS A 68 -9.65 3.09 30.46
N GLY A 69 -8.51 3.44 29.85
CA GLY A 69 -8.04 4.80 29.67
C GLY A 69 -6.88 5.15 30.59
N ALA A 70 -6.12 6.17 30.20
CA ALA A 70 -5.09 6.77 31.02
C ALA A 70 -5.11 8.29 30.88
N ASN A 71 -4.39 8.97 31.78
CA ASN A 71 -4.25 10.40 31.72
C ASN A 71 -2.78 10.78 31.91
N LEU A 72 -2.20 11.33 30.85
CA LEU A 72 -0.83 11.80 30.72
C LEU A 72 -0.81 13.34 30.65
N LYS A 73 -1.76 14.01 31.31
CA LYS A 73 -1.83 15.48 31.42
C LYS A 73 -0.46 16.05 31.81
N GLY A 74 -0.08 17.13 31.13
CA GLY A 74 1.20 17.81 31.33
C GLY A 74 2.36 17.24 30.50
N LYS A 75 2.15 16.16 29.73
CA LYS A 75 3.12 15.68 28.73
C LYS A 75 2.87 16.34 27.37
N ILE A 76 3.94 16.76 26.71
CA ILE A 76 3.92 17.32 25.36
C ILE A 76 4.60 16.34 24.40
N ILE A 77 3.88 15.86 23.38
CA ILE A 77 4.39 14.95 22.36
C ILE A 77 4.52 15.69 21.02
N LEU A 78 5.67 15.53 20.37
CA LEU A 78 5.93 16.03 19.02
C LEU A 78 5.90 14.88 18.01
N ASP A 79 5.18 15.08 16.90
CA ASP A 79 5.29 14.26 15.69
C ASP A 79 5.70 15.17 14.50
N PRO A 80 6.99 15.16 14.08
CA PRO A 80 7.48 15.96 12.96
C PRO A 80 7.09 15.39 11.58
N PHE A 81 6.41 14.24 11.53
CA PHE A 81 5.92 13.61 10.30
C PHE A 81 4.50 13.09 10.52
N MET A 82 3.61 13.95 11.03
CA MET A 82 2.31 13.51 11.57
C MET A 82 1.47 12.76 10.54
N GLY A 83 1.62 13.04 9.24
CA GLY A 83 0.95 12.36 8.15
C GLY A 83 -0.55 12.25 8.40
N GLY A 84 -1.02 11.01 8.59
CA GLY A 84 -2.41 10.71 8.85
C GLY A 84 -2.85 10.91 10.31
N GLY A 85 -2.08 11.56 11.17
CA GLY A 85 -2.49 11.94 12.52
C GLY A 85 -2.51 10.85 13.58
N THR A 86 -1.98 9.64 13.32
CA THR A 86 -2.09 8.51 14.27
C THR A 86 -1.51 8.86 15.65
N THR A 87 -0.29 9.42 15.72
CA THR A 87 0.33 9.84 16.99
C THR A 87 -0.51 10.92 17.67
N ILE A 88 -0.92 11.93 16.91
CA ILE A 88 -1.68 13.09 17.41
C ILE A 88 -3.00 12.64 18.04
N VAL A 89 -3.77 11.80 17.34
CA VAL A 89 -5.05 11.29 17.81
C VAL A 89 -4.89 10.44 19.07
N GLU A 90 -3.95 9.47 19.09
CA GLU A 90 -3.77 8.61 20.26
C GLU A 90 -3.19 9.34 21.47
N ALA A 91 -2.32 10.34 21.25
CA ALA A 91 -1.77 11.18 22.31
C ALA A 91 -2.85 12.06 22.97
N LEU A 92 -3.73 12.68 22.16
CA LEU A 92 -4.86 13.46 22.69
C LEU A 92 -5.82 12.61 23.51
N ARG A 93 -6.08 11.35 23.09
CA ARG A 93 -6.91 10.42 23.89
C ARG A 93 -6.34 10.17 25.27
N LEU A 94 -5.02 10.12 25.37
CA LEU A 94 -4.29 9.90 26.62
C LEU A 94 -4.11 11.19 27.42
N GLY A 95 -4.67 12.33 27.00
CA GLY A 95 -4.60 13.59 27.73
C GLY A 95 -3.31 14.39 27.52
N CYS A 96 -2.45 13.99 26.57
CA CYS A 96 -1.25 14.75 26.22
C CYS A 96 -1.60 16.04 25.47
N LYS A 97 -0.70 17.02 25.54
CA LYS A 97 -0.61 18.09 24.54
C LYS A 97 0.20 17.60 23.35
N VAL A 98 -0.13 18.06 22.15
CA VAL A 98 0.48 17.56 20.90
C VAL A 98 0.97 18.69 20.01
N VAL A 99 2.12 18.48 19.36
CA VAL A 99 2.61 19.27 18.23
C VAL A 99 2.72 18.32 17.04
N GLY A 100 1.99 18.60 15.95
CA GLY A 100 2.00 17.81 14.72
C GLY A 100 2.45 18.65 13.54
N ILE A 101 3.40 18.13 12.76
CA ILE A 101 3.95 18.83 11.59
C ILE A 101 3.91 17.89 10.40
N ASP A 102 3.41 18.40 9.27
CA ASP A 102 3.52 17.73 7.98
C ASP A 102 3.66 18.77 6.89
N ILE A 103 4.51 18.52 5.90
CA ILE A 103 4.69 19.45 4.79
C ILE A 103 3.51 19.43 3.83
N ASN A 104 2.72 18.34 3.80
CA ASN A 104 1.61 18.17 2.88
C ASN A 104 0.31 18.80 3.44
N PRO A 105 -0.28 19.78 2.75
CA PRO A 105 -1.53 20.44 3.17
C PRO A 105 -2.71 19.48 3.38
N VAL A 106 -2.78 18.40 2.60
CA VAL A 106 -3.88 17.42 2.70
C VAL A 106 -3.73 16.59 3.97
N ALA A 107 -2.51 16.17 4.32
CA ALA A 107 -2.22 15.47 5.58
C ALA A 107 -2.66 16.32 6.79
N TRP A 108 -2.21 17.58 6.81
CA TRP A 108 -2.57 18.56 7.83
C TRP A 108 -4.09 18.73 7.95
N PHE A 109 -4.80 18.91 6.83
CA PHE A 109 -6.25 19.11 6.85
C PHE A 109 -7.01 17.88 7.36
N ILE A 110 -6.54 16.68 7.00
CA ILE A 110 -7.09 15.42 7.52
C ILE A 110 -6.93 15.37 9.04
N THR A 111 -5.71 15.56 9.55
CA THR A 111 -5.45 15.50 11.00
C THR A 111 -6.22 16.58 11.77
N LYS A 112 -6.31 17.80 11.24
CA LYS A 112 -7.15 18.87 11.81
C LYS A 112 -8.59 18.42 12.01
N LYS A 113 -9.23 17.86 10.97
CA LYS A 113 -10.63 17.39 11.05
C LYS A 113 -10.81 16.17 11.95
N GLU A 114 -9.79 15.31 12.06
CA GLU A 114 -9.80 14.19 13.00
C GLU A 114 -9.89 14.67 14.46
N ILE A 115 -9.15 15.72 14.82
CA ILE A 115 -9.02 16.15 16.22
C ILE A 115 -9.97 17.27 16.65
N GLU A 116 -10.42 18.12 15.74
CA GLU A 116 -11.32 19.23 16.08
C GLU A 116 -12.69 18.76 16.59
N ASN A 117 -13.34 19.58 17.39
CA ASN A 117 -14.70 19.32 17.83
C ASN A 117 -15.70 19.62 16.72
N THR A 118 -16.87 18.99 16.79
CA THR A 118 -17.98 19.29 15.88
C THR A 118 -19.30 19.28 16.61
N ASP A 119 -20.18 20.18 16.17
CA ASP A 119 -21.59 20.23 16.55
C ASP A 119 -22.39 19.35 15.55
N PHE A 120 -23.00 18.28 16.05
CA PHE A 120 -23.74 17.33 15.21
C PHE A 120 -25.05 17.91 14.68
N ASP A 121 -25.71 18.79 15.44
CA ASP A 121 -26.99 19.36 15.06
C ASP A 121 -26.79 20.38 13.93
N LYS A 122 -25.76 21.23 14.04
CA LYS A 122 -25.38 22.13 12.95
C LYS A 122 -24.93 21.37 11.69
N LEU A 123 -24.18 20.28 11.86
CA LEU A 123 -23.77 19.43 10.75
C LEU A 123 -24.97 18.78 10.05
N ASP A 124 -25.94 18.27 10.82
CA ASP A 124 -27.12 17.59 10.28
C ASP A 124 -28.08 18.58 9.61
N LYS A 125 -28.24 19.77 10.19
CA LYS A 125 -28.98 20.87 9.57
C LYS A 125 -28.36 21.27 8.24
N SER A 126 -27.06 21.56 8.21
CA SER A 126 -26.36 21.98 6.98
C SER A 126 -26.38 20.87 5.92
N PHE A 127 -26.28 19.60 6.32
CA PHE A 127 -26.40 18.47 5.40
C PHE A 127 -27.81 18.35 4.80
N SER A 128 -28.85 18.58 5.61
CA SER A 128 -30.25 18.57 5.14
C SER A 128 -30.52 19.71 4.15
N GLU A 129 -29.98 20.91 4.41
CA GLU A 129 -30.02 22.04 3.48
C GLU A 129 -29.29 21.73 2.17
N LEU A 130 -28.13 21.06 2.23
CA LEU A 130 -27.43 20.57 1.04
C LEU A 130 -28.24 19.53 0.27
N GLU A 131 -29.02 18.69 0.96
CA GLU A 131 -29.87 17.69 0.32
C GLU A 131 -30.98 18.33 -0.51
N GLU A 132 -31.61 19.39 -0.01
CA GLU A 132 -32.67 20.12 -0.71
C GLU A 132 -32.14 21.00 -1.84
N THR A 133 -30.89 21.46 -1.76
CA THR A 133 -30.23 22.28 -2.79
C THR A 133 -29.43 21.43 -3.79
N ALA A 134 -28.14 21.21 -3.55
CA ALA A 134 -27.25 20.44 -4.43
C ALA A 134 -27.74 19.00 -4.61
N GLY A 135 -28.19 18.35 -3.54
CA GLY A 135 -28.58 16.94 -3.56
C GLY A 135 -29.73 16.66 -4.52
N LYS A 136 -30.81 17.45 -4.44
CA LYS A 136 -31.97 17.35 -5.33
C LYS A 136 -31.59 17.54 -6.81
N LEU A 137 -30.78 18.55 -7.10
CA LEU A 137 -30.31 18.83 -8.46
C LEU A 137 -29.40 17.71 -8.98
N ILE A 138 -28.43 17.25 -8.19
CA ILE A 138 -27.51 16.17 -8.57
C ILE A 138 -28.28 14.86 -8.79
N LYS A 139 -29.21 14.50 -7.91
CA LYS A 139 -30.05 13.30 -8.05
C LYS A 139 -30.81 13.30 -9.38
N SER A 140 -31.27 14.47 -9.85
CA SER A 140 -31.99 14.58 -11.14
C SER A 140 -31.15 14.18 -12.36
N TYR A 141 -29.82 14.23 -12.28
CA TYR A 141 -28.90 13.76 -13.33
C TYR A 141 -28.56 12.25 -13.24
N TYR A 142 -29.04 11.58 -12.19
CA TYR A 142 -28.81 10.17 -11.89
C TYR A 142 -30.13 9.39 -11.75
N VAL A 143 -31.04 9.58 -12.70
CA VAL A 143 -32.31 8.85 -12.80
C VAL A 143 -32.37 8.00 -14.07
N THR A 144 -33.16 6.93 -14.04
CA THR A 144 -33.41 6.06 -15.18
C THR A 144 -34.76 5.36 -15.05
N LYS A 145 -35.19 4.64 -16.09
CA LYS A 145 -36.30 3.66 -16.02
C LYS A 145 -35.74 2.25 -15.96
N CYS A 146 -36.22 1.45 -15.01
CA CYS A 146 -35.93 0.02 -14.98
C CYS A 146 -36.58 -0.69 -16.19
N PRO A 147 -36.21 -1.95 -16.51
CA PRO A 147 -36.82 -2.71 -17.61
C PRO A 147 -38.34 -2.92 -17.52
N LYS A 148 -38.94 -2.73 -16.34
CA LYS A 148 -40.40 -2.74 -16.15
C LYS A 148 -41.08 -1.37 -16.31
N GLY A 149 -40.33 -0.33 -16.71
CA GLY A 149 -40.84 1.03 -16.90
C GLY A 149 -40.89 1.91 -15.65
N HIS A 150 -40.70 1.36 -14.44
CA HIS A 150 -40.68 2.17 -13.21
C HIS A 150 -39.47 3.10 -13.14
N HIS A 151 -39.67 4.27 -12.51
CA HIS A 151 -38.59 5.18 -12.13
C HIS A 151 -37.59 4.50 -11.19
N ALA A 152 -36.31 4.73 -11.43
CA ALA A 152 -35.21 4.13 -10.69
C ALA A 152 -34.03 5.10 -10.55
N GLU A 153 -33.31 4.97 -9.44
CA GLU A 153 -32.10 5.74 -9.16
C GLU A 153 -30.88 5.04 -9.78
N VAL A 154 -30.04 5.80 -10.48
CA VAL A 154 -28.78 5.29 -11.03
C VAL A 154 -27.78 5.15 -9.88
N MET A 155 -27.26 3.94 -9.70
CA MET A 155 -26.17 3.67 -8.76
C MET A 155 -24.81 3.88 -9.42
N TYR A 156 -24.61 3.21 -10.56
CA TYR A 156 -23.37 3.30 -11.34
C TYR A 156 -23.70 3.30 -12.83
N VAL A 157 -22.93 4.06 -13.60
CA VAL A 157 -22.91 3.98 -15.05
C VAL A 157 -21.60 3.33 -15.48
N LEU A 158 -21.71 2.28 -16.28
CA LEU A 158 -20.58 1.49 -16.73
C LEU A 158 -20.16 1.95 -18.13
N TRP A 159 -18.88 2.33 -18.24
CA TRP A 159 -18.30 2.90 -19.46
C TRP A 159 -17.22 1.99 -20.03
N VAL A 160 -17.00 2.08 -21.33
CA VAL A 160 -15.88 1.42 -22.02
C VAL A 160 -15.09 2.44 -22.84
N LYS A 161 -13.77 2.37 -22.78
CA LYS A 161 -12.88 3.19 -23.63
C LYS A 161 -12.89 2.69 -25.07
N LYS A 162 -12.71 3.60 -26.02
CA LYS A 162 -12.75 3.33 -27.46
C LYS A 162 -11.45 3.73 -28.14
N VAL A 163 -11.08 2.97 -29.15
CA VAL A 163 -9.93 3.25 -30.02
C VAL A 163 -10.36 3.15 -31.48
N VAL A 164 -9.78 3.99 -32.34
CA VAL A 164 -9.93 3.88 -33.79
C VAL A 164 -8.82 2.99 -34.31
N CYS A 165 -9.18 1.90 -34.99
CA CYS A 165 -8.20 0.97 -35.55
C CYS A 165 -7.44 1.64 -36.69
N GLU A 166 -6.12 1.72 -36.58
CA GLU A 166 -5.26 2.35 -37.60
C GLU A 166 -5.27 1.64 -38.96
N LYS A 167 -5.66 0.36 -39.04
CA LYS A 167 -5.69 -0.38 -40.31
C LYS A 167 -7.01 -0.21 -41.07
N CYS A 168 -8.15 -0.25 -40.40
CA CYS A 168 -9.46 -0.27 -41.07
C CYS A 168 -10.43 0.83 -40.61
N GLY A 169 -9.99 1.76 -39.74
CA GLY A 169 -10.82 2.85 -39.23
C GLY A 169 -11.93 2.44 -38.26
N ASN A 170 -12.19 1.14 -38.06
CA ASN A 170 -13.28 0.70 -37.19
C ASN A 170 -13.05 1.10 -35.72
N ILE A 171 -14.13 1.48 -35.03
CA ILE A 171 -14.14 1.81 -33.61
C ILE A 171 -14.16 0.52 -32.79
N VAL A 172 -13.11 0.29 -32.01
CA VAL A 172 -12.99 -0.87 -31.12
C VAL A 172 -13.29 -0.45 -29.68
N LYS A 173 -14.32 -1.07 -29.07
CA LYS A 173 -14.66 -0.91 -27.66
C LYS A 173 -13.78 -1.86 -26.83
N LEU A 174 -12.97 -1.33 -25.92
CA LEU A 174 -11.95 -2.07 -25.17
C LEU A 174 -12.50 -2.97 -24.05
N PHE A 175 -13.47 -3.82 -24.37
CA PHE A 175 -13.97 -4.83 -23.44
C PHE A 175 -12.90 -5.87 -23.16
N SER A 176 -12.58 -6.09 -21.88
CA SER A 176 -11.69 -7.18 -21.45
C SER A 176 -12.41 -8.51 -21.26
N ASN A 177 -13.70 -8.42 -20.97
CA ASN A 177 -14.71 -9.46 -20.96
C ASN A 177 -16.07 -8.76 -21.05
N TYR A 178 -17.12 -9.55 -21.20
CA TYR A 178 -18.51 -9.09 -21.28
C TYR A 178 -19.31 -9.41 -20.01
N LEU A 179 -18.63 -9.72 -18.90
CA LEU A 179 -19.22 -9.91 -17.60
C LEU A 179 -19.50 -8.54 -16.95
N ILE A 180 -20.74 -8.34 -16.47
CA ILE A 180 -21.13 -7.18 -15.67
C ILE A 180 -21.09 -7.54 -14.20
N SER A 181 -21.78 -8.62 -13.80
CA SER A 181 -21.91 -9.04 -12.41
C SER A 181 -21.86 -10.55 -12.30
N HIS A 182 -21.22 -11.03 -11.25
CA HIS A 182 -21.18 -12.44 -10.88
C HIS A 182 -21.98 -12.65 -9.59
N LYS A 183 -22.88 -13.63 -9.58
CA LYS A 183 -23.56 -14.15 -8.39
C LYS A 183 -23.43 -15.66 -8.38
N LYS A 184 -23.69 -16.27 -7.21
CA LYS A 184 -23.79 -17.72 -7.09
C LYS A 184 -24.76 -18.23 -8.16
N ASP A 185 -24.26 -19.09 -9.04
CA ASP A 185 -24.98 -19.78 -10.11
C ASP A 185 -25.51 -18.90 -11.27
N VAL A 186 -25.47 -17.57 -11.17
CA VAL A 186 -25.98 -16.64 -12.19
C VAL A 186 -25.01 -15.51 -12.48
N ASP A 187 -24.65 -15.34 -13.75
CA ASP A 187 -23.92 -14.21 -14.28
C ASP A 187 -24.87 -13.23 -15.00
N THR A 188 -24.60 -11.93 -14.87
CA THR A 188 -25.19 -10.89 -15.72
C THR A 188 -24.13 -10.44 -16.71
N ILE A 189 -24.43 -10.56 -18.00
CA ILE A 189 -23.50 -10.32 -19.10
C ILE A 189 -24.06 -9.30 -20.09
N LEU A 190 -23.19 -8.86 -21.01
CA LEU A 190 -23.47 -7.92 -22.08
C LEU A 190 -23.24 -8.60 -23.45
N CYS A 191 -24.08 -8.33 -24.44
CA CYS A 191 -23.78 -8.72 -25.83
C CYS A 191 -22.70 -7.80 -26.44
N PRO A 192 -21.65 -8.33 -27.10
CA PRO A 192 -20.62 -7.51 -27.76
C PRO A 192 -21.16 -6.64 -28.91
N ASP A 193 -22.22 -7.07 -29.59
CA ASP A 193 -22.73 -6.42 -30.79
C ASP A 193 -23.85 -5.44 -30.44
N CYS A 194 -24.98 -5.92 -29.91
CA CYS A 194 -26.14 -5.07 -29.62
C CYS A 194 -26.16 -4.43 -28.23
N LEU A 195 -25.18 -4.74 -27.36
CA LEU A 195 -25.10 -4.28 -25.97
C LEU A 195 -26.31 -4.65 -25.08
N SER A 196 -27.08 -5.67 -25.47
CA SER A 196 -28.13 -6.20 -24.60
C SER A 196 -27.56 -6.74 -23.30
N VAL A 197 -28.28 -6.54 -22.20
CA VAL A 197 -27.90 -7.00 -20.85
C VAL A 197 -28.87 -8.09 -20.42
N PHE A 198 -28.37 -9.28 -20.15
CA PHE A 198 -29.18 -10.44 -19.77
C PHE A 198 -28.42 -11.38 -18.82
N LYS A 199 -29.14 -12.33 -18.23
CA LYS A 199 -28.61 -13.28 -17.25
C LYS A 199 -28.37 -14.64 -17.89
N ILE A 200 -27.33 -15.33 -17.44
CA ILE A 200 -26.98 -16.69 -17.84
C ILE A 200 -26.54 -17.51 -16.62
N PRO A 201 -26.67 -18.84 -16.64
CA PRO A 201 -26.02 -19.71 -15.66
C PRO A 201 -24.49 -19.58 -15.72
N THR A 202 -23.81 -19.60 -14.58
CA THR A 202 -22.33 -19.45 -14.50
C THR A 202 -21.55 -20.57 -15.19
N THR A 203 -22.22 -21.69 -15.51
CA THR A 203 -21.63 -22.83 -16.22
C THR A 203 -21.51 -22.62 -17.73
N MET A 204 -22.23 -21.64 -18.30
CA MET A 204 -22.23 -21.38 -19.74
C MET A 204 -20.96 -20.64 -20.18
N LYS A 205 -20.17 -21.29 -21.05
CA LYS A 205 -18.94 -20.71 -21.63
C LYS A 205 -19.15 -19.99 -22.95
N VAL A 206 -20.18 -20.39 -23.70
CA VAL A 206 -20.54 -19.77 -24.97
C VAL A 206 -22.04 -19.53 -24.94
N VAL A 207 -22.45 -18.33 -25.32
CA VAL A 207 -23.84 -17.86 -25.23
C VAL A 207 -24.29 -17.34 -26.57
N VAL A 208 -25.60 -17.40 -26.82
CA VAL A 208 -26.25 -16.74 -27.96
C VAL A 208 -27.07 -15.59 -27.39
N CYS A 209 -26.87 -14.38 -27.92
CA CYS A 209 -27.63 -13.22 -27.51
C CYS A 209 -29.10 -13.39 -27.88
N PRO A 210 -30.05 -13.22 -26.94
CA PRO A 210 -31.48 -13.37 -27.21
C PRO A 210 -32.02 -12.29 -28.16
N ASP A 211 -31.38 -11.11 -28.21
CA ASP A 211 -31.90 -9.97 -28.97
C ASP A 211 -31.37 -9.88 -30.40
N CYS A 212 -30.14 -10.34 -30.66
CA CYS A 212 -29.50 -10.21 -31.98
C CYS A 212 -28.88 -11.50 -32.53
N GLY A 213 -29.02 -12.63 -31.82
CA GLY A 213 -28.50 -13.93 -32.26
C GLY A 213 -26.96 -14.08 -32.22
N LYS A 214 -26.21 -13.07 -31.80
CA LYS A 214 -24.74 -13.15 -31.74
C LYS A 214 -24.28 -14.24 -30.77
N LYS A 215 -23.47 -15.18 -31.27
CA LYS A 215 -22.76 -16.19 -30.48
C LYS A 215 -21.40 -15.65 -29.98
N PHE A 216 -21.12 -15.73 -28.69
CA PHE A 216 -19.86 -15.24 -28.09
C PHE A 216 -19.50 -15.92 -26.76
N ASP A 217 -18.24 -15.75 -26.32
CA ASP A 217 -17.77 -16.15 -24.98
C ASP A 217 -17.75 -14.91 -24.06
N PRO A 218 -18.52 -14.87 -22.97
CA PRO A 218 -18.59 -13.71 -22.09
C PRO A 218 -17.27 -13.43 -21.34
N ASN A 219 -16.36 -14.40 -21.25
CA ASN A 219 -15.06 -14.25 -20.59
C ASN A 219 -13.95 -13.74 -21.52
N ARG A 220 -14.21 -13.67 -22.83
CA ARG A 220 -13.20 -13.33 -23.85
C ARG A 220 -13.51 -12.01 -24.55
N GLY A 221 -12.99 -10.91 -24.01
CA GLY A 221 -13.04 -9.60 -24.65
C GLY A 221 -11.96 -9.38 -25.72
N VAL A 222 -12.00 -8.20 -26.35
CA VAL A 222 -11.04 -7.75 -27.38
C VAL A 222 -9.80 -7.08 -26.81
N ALA A 223 -9.80 -6.72 -25.53
CA ALA A 223 -8.68 -6.04 -24.86
C ALA A 223 -8.14 -6.86 -23.67
N ARG A 224 -6.84 -7.11 -23.60
CA ARG A 224 -6.22 -7.84 -22.49
C ARG A 224 -4.78 -7.41 -22.28
N ARG A 225 -4.38 -7.18 -21.02
CA ARG A 225 -3.00 -6.85 -20.63
C ARG A 225 -2.44 -5.65 -21.42
N GLY A 226 -3.21 -4.56 -21.54
CA GLY A 226 -2.76 -3.34 -22.22
C GLY A 226 -2.70 -3.42 -23.75
N ARG A 227 -3.18 -4.51 -24.35
CA ARG A 227 -3.28 -4.70 -25.80
C ARG A 227 -4.72 -4.90 -26.22
N TYR A 228 -5.03 -4.57 -27.46
CA TYR A 228 -6.31 -4.90 -28.07
C TYR A 228 -6.13 -5.53 -29.44
N THR A 229 -7.14 -6.26 -29.91
CA THR A 229 -7.22 -6.82 -31.26
C THR A 229 -8.50 -6.34 -31.91
N CYS A 230 -8.39 -5.72 -33.09
CA CYS A 230 -9.54 -5.25 -33.85
C CYS A 230 -10.37 -6.45 -34.34
N PRO A 231 -11.66 -6.54 -34.00
CA PRO A 231 -12.50 -7.66 -34.43
C PRO A 231 -12.79 -7.65 -35.94
N SER A 232 -12.63 -6.52 -36.63
CA SER A 232 -12.93 -6.40 -38.07
C SER A 232 -11.78 -6.79 -38.97
N CYS A 233 -10.53 -6.46 -38.62
CA CYS A 233 -9.36 -6.68 -39.49
C CYS A 233 -8.23 -7.49 -38.85
N GLY A 234 -8.40 -7.92 -37.60
CA GLY A 234 -7.42 -8.73 -36.85
C GLY A 234 -6.18 -7.97 -36.36
N LYS A 235 -6.00 -6.68 -36.68
CA LYS A 235 -4.83 -5.91 -36.23
C LYS A 235 -4.78 -5.86 -34.70
N SER A 236 -3.61 -6.19 -34.14
CA SER A 236 -3.33 -6.07 -32.72
C SER A 236 -2.29 -4.98 -32.44
N GLU A 237 -2.60 -4.09 -31.50
CA GLU A 237 -1.67 -3.05 -31.04
C GLU A 237 -1.81 -2.80 -29.53
N THR A 238 -0.90 -2.01 -28.95
CA THR A 238 -1.01 -1.60 -27.54
C THR A 238 -1.97 -0.42 -27.40
N ILE A 239 -2.69 -0.38 -26.28
CA ILE A 239 -3.58 0.76 -25.95
C ILE A 239 -2.77 2.06 -25.86
N LEU A 240 -1.54 1.99 -25.35
CA LEU A 240 -0.63 3.14 -25.28
C LEU A 240 -0.26 3.71 -26.66
N GLN A 241 -0.09 2.88 -27.68
CA GLN A 241 0.16 3.36 -29.05
C GLN A 241 -1.06 4.12 -29.60
N ALA A 242 -2.27 3.59 -29.39
CA ALA A 242 -3.50 4.27 -29.77
C ALA A 242 -3.64 5.64 -29.10
N VAL A 243 -3.32 5.71 -27.79
CA VAL A 243 -3.32 6.98 -27.04
C VAL A 243 -2.26 7.95 -27.56
N ARG A 244 -1.03 7.48 -27.81
CA ARG A 244 0.06 8.33 -28.31
C ARG A 244 -0.28 8.98 -29.65
N ARG A 245 -0.92 8.26 -30.57
CA ARG A 245 -1.41 8.86 -31.84
C ARG A 245 -2.44 9.95 -31.60
N ARG A 246 -3.37 9.74 -30.66
CA ARG A 246 -4.44 10.69 -30.36
C ARG A 246 -3.95 11.94 -29.61
N LYS A 247 -2.87 11.82 -28.82
CA LYS A 247 -2.35 12.89 -27.93
C LYS A 247 -3.36 13.39 -26.89
N SER A 248 -4.43 12.63 -26.63
CA SER A 248 -5.46 12.91 -25.61
C SER A 248 -5.91 11.61 -24.94
N PRO A 249 -6.66 11.67 -23.82
CA PRO A 249 -7.34 10.50 -23.28
C PRO A 249 -8.27 9.89 -24.35
N LEU A 250 -8.49 8.57 -24.26
CA LEU A 250 -9.41 7.86 -25.15
C LEU A 250 -10.86 8.24 -24.86
N ASP A 251 -11.67 8.29 -25.92
CA ASP A 251 -13.11 8.45 -25.79
C ASP A 251 -13.74 7.29 -25.01
N THR A 252 -14.84 7.57 -24.34
CA THR A 252 -15.63 6.59 -23.60
C THR A 252 -17.05 6.47 -24.16
N GLU A 253 -17.70 5.33 -23.89
CA GLU A 253 -19.11 5.10 -24.23
C GLU A 253 -19.81 4.37 -23.07
N MET A 254 -21.00 4.83 -22.68
CA MET A 254 -21.85 4.13 -21.72
C MET A 254 -22.37 2.84 -22.34
N PHE A 255 -22.20 1.70 -21.67
CA PHE A 255 -22.69 0.41 -22.15
C PHE A 255 -23.75 -0.24 -21.26
N ALA A 256 -23.76 0.05 -19.95
CA ALA A 256 -24.77 -0.47 -19.03
C ALA A 256 -24.95 0.45 -17.81
N ILE A 257 -26.10 0.32 -17.15
CA ILE A 257 -26.43 1.04 -15.92
C ILE A 257 -26.78 0.02 -14.85
N GLU A 258 -26.20 0.18 -13.66
CA GLU A 258 -26.72 -0.43 -12.44
C GLU A 258 -27.64 0.58 -11.74
N TYR A 259 -28.85 0.15 -11.37
CA TYR A 259 -29.85 1.00 -10.76
C TYR A 259 -30.46 0.36 -9.51
N TYR A 260 -31.05 1.20 -8.65
CA TYR A 260 -31.96 0.79 -7.60
C TYR A 260 -33.37 1.28 -7.90
N CYS A 261 -34.31 0.34 -8.00
CA CYS A 261 -35.72 0.61 -8.23
C CYS A 261 -36.51 0.22 -6.99
N LYS A 262 -37.29 1.13 -6.40
CA LYS A 262 -38.04 0.86 -5.16
C LYS A 262 -38.90 -0.41 -5.23
N PRO A 263 -39.74 -0.64 -6.27
CA PRO A 263 -40.53 -1.87 -6.39
C PRO A 263 -39.76 -3.10 -6.89
N CYS A 264 -38.61 -2.94 -7.56
CA CYS A 264 -37.93 -4.06 -8.25
C CYS A 264 -36.57 -4.45 -7.62
N GLY A 265 -36.06 -3.67 -6.69
CA GLY A 265 -34.73 -3.82 -6.12
C GLY A 265 -33.61 -3.37 -7.07
N ARG A 266 -32.40 -3.92 -6.83
CA ARG A 266 -31.21 -3.65 -7.65
C ARG A 266 -31.26 -4.43 -8.96
N GLY A 267 -30.89 -3.78 -10.06
CA GLY A 267 -30.81 -4.41 -11.37
C GLY A 267 -29.79 -3.77 -12.31
N TYR A 268 -29.62 -4.40 -13.46
CA TYR A 268 -28.77 -3.91 -14.55
C TYR A 268 -29.61 -3.76 -15.81
N LYS A 269 -29.32 -2.74 -16.61
CA LYS A 269 -29.96 -2.54 -17.91
C LYS A 269 -28.96 -2.05 -18.95
N LYS A 270 -29.31 -2.26 -20.22
CA LYS A 270 -28.72 -1.55 -21.36
C LYS A 270 -29.03 -0.06 -21.25
N VAL A 271 -28.10 0.78 -21.70
CA VAL A 271 -28.28 2.23 -21.78
C VAL A 271 -29.33 2.56 -22.83
N GLY A 272 -30.43 3.20 -22.41
CA GLY A 272 -31.53 3.62 -23.28
C GLY A 272 -31.31 5.01 -23.88
N ARG A 273 -32.29 5.47 -24.67
CA ARG A 273 -32.29 6.81 -25.28
C ARG A 273 -32.35 7.92 -24.23
N GLU A 274 -33.30 7.82 -23.29
CA GLU A 274 -33.47 8.78 -22.18
C GLU A 274 -32.19 8.92 -21.34
N ASP A 275 -31.46 7.83 -21.12
CA ASP A 275 -30.20 7.82 -20.36
C ASP A 275 -29.09 8.62 -21.08
N LYS A 276 -29.04 8.53 -22.42
CA LYS A 276 -28.09 9.29 -23.24
C LYS A 276 -28.47 10.76 -23.31
N GLU A 277 -29.75 11.07 -23.51
CA GLU A 277 -30.26 12.44 -23.54
C GLU A 277 -30.00 13.17 -22.21
N LEU A 278 -30.18 12.49 -21.07
CA LEU A 278 -29.87 13.07 -19.76
C LEU A 278 -28.37 13.33 -19.57
N PHE A 279 -27.50 12.44 -20.04
CA PHE A 279 -26.05 12.68 -20.02
C PHE A 279 -25.64 13.84 -20.93
N GLU A 280 -26.19 13.92 -22.15
CA GLU A 280 -25.90 15.03 -23.07
C GLU A 280 -26.43 16.37 -22.52
N LYS A 281 -27.58 16.37 -21.83
CA LYS A 281 -28.07 17.53 -21.08
C LYS A 281 -27.06 17.97 -20.01
N ALA A 282 -26.59 17.04 -19.17
CA ALA A 282 -25.58 17.36 -18.14
C ALA A 282 -24.28 17.91 -18.76
N LYS A 283 -23.85 17.33 -19.88
CA LYS A 283 -22.67 17.78 -20.63
C LYS A 283 -22.86 19.17 -21.24
N TYR A 284 -24.05 19.47 -21.77
CA TYR A 284 -24.40 20.80 -22.24
C TYR A 284 -24.36 21.83 -21.11
N GLU A 285 -25.01 21.53 -19.97
CA GLU A 285 -25.02 22.41 -18.80
C GLU A 285 -23.62 22.65 -18.24
N PHE A 286 -22.77 21.61 -18.19
CA PHE A 286 -21.37 21.76 -17.82
C PHE A 286 -20.65 22.73 -18.75
N LYS A 287 -20.75 22.53 -20.07
CA LYS A 287 -20.06 23.37 -21.06
C LYS A 287 -20.55 24.81 -21.04
N LYS A 288 -21.87 25.02 -20.94
CA LYS A 288 -22.51 26.33 -20.87
C LYS A 288 -22.02 27.14 -19.67
N ASN A 289 -21.92 26.49 -18.50
CA ASN A 289 -21.56 27.15 -17.26
C ASN A 289 -20.08 26.96 -16.88
N MET A 290 -19.26 26.42 -17.78
CA MET A 290 -17.88 26.00 -17.49
C MET A 290 -17.03 27.14 -16.92
N GLY A 291 -17.27 28.40 -17.30
CA GLY A 291 -16.55 29.56 -16.78
C GLY A 291 -16.83 29.86 -15.30
N GLN A 292 -18.02 29.52 -14.79
CA GLN A 292 -18.48 29.83 -13.44
C GLN A 292 -18.39 28.63 -12.48
N LEU A 293 -18.35 27.41 -13.01
CA LEU A 293 -18.27 26.19 -12.22
C LEU A 293 -16.90 26.03 -11.51
N LEU A 294 -16.95 25.58 -10.26
CA LEU A 294 -15.77 25.32 -9.45
C LEU A 294 -15.24 23.89 -9.66
N PHE A 295 -14.21 23.76 -10.48
CA PHE A 295 -13.46 22.51 -10.67
C PHE A 295 -11.97 22.81 -10.94
N PRO A 296 -11.06 21.85 -10.68
CA PRO A 296 -9.63 22.08 -10.81
C PRO A 296 -9.21 22.24 -12.27
N ARG A 297 -8.46 23.32 -12.57
CA ARG A 297 -7.89 23.62 -13.90
C ARG A 297 -6.40 23.36 -13.97
N GLN A 298 -5.81 22.85 -12.90
CA GLN A 298 -4.38 22.63 -12.75
C GLN A 298 -3.89 21.55 -13.71
N LYS A 299 -2.70 21.77 -14.27
CA LYS A 299 -1.98 20.78 -15.07
C LYS A 299 -1.49 19.64 -14.17
N ILE A 300 -1.47 18.44 -14.72
CA ILE A 300 -0.79 17.30 -14.08
C ILE A 300 0.72 17.50 -14.30
N PRO A 301 1.54 17.51 -13.23
CA PRO A 301 2.99 17.69 -13.36
C PRO A 301 3.63 16.66 -14.30
N LEU A 302 4.40 17.13 -15.28
CA LEU A 302 5.11 16.27 -16.24
C LEU A 302 6.54 15.94 -15.78
N ALA A 303 7.27 16.97 -15.32
CA ALA A 303 8.64 16.84 -14.85
C ALA A 303 8.67 16.15 -13.47
N GLY A 304 9.69 15.32 -13.23
CA GLY A 304 9.93 14.70 -11.91
C GLY A 304 8.94 13.62 -11.47
N ARG A 305 7.80 13.45 -12.14
CA ARG A 305 6.74 12.52 -11.70
C ARG A 305 7.21 11.06 -11.66
N SER A 306 6.98 10.41 -10.52
CA SER A 306 7.26 8.99 -10.28
C SER A 306 6.23 8.11 -10.97
N ASP A 307 4.94 8.47 -10.96
CA ASP A 307 3.89 7.76 -11.69
C ASP A 307 3.57 8.41 -13.06
N PRO A 308 4.15 7.93 -14.18
CA PRO A 308 3.96 8.55 -15.48
C PRO A 308 2.62 8.16 -16.15
N ARG A 309 1.81 7.28 -15.54
CA ARG A 309 0.63 6.71 -16.19
C ARG A 309 -0.39 7.75 -16.64
N PRO A 310 -0.80 8.77 -15.84
CA PRO A 310 -1.74 9.78 -16.31
C PRO A 310 -1.26 10.43 -17.62
N VAL A 311 0.00 10.88 -17.61
CA VAL A 311 0.61 11.58 -18.74
C VAL A 311 0.74 10.67 -19.97
N ASN A 312 1.22 9.43 -19.76
CA ASN A 312 1.35 8.42 -20.81
C ASN A 312 0.01 8.06 -21.45
N TYR A 313 -1.08 8.15 -20.68
CA TYR A 313 -2.45 7.92 -21.15
C TYR A 313 -3.15 9.20 -21.64
N GLY A 314 -2.38 10.27 -21.91
CA GLY A 314 -2.89 11.49 -22.56
C GLY A 314 -3.57 12.48 -21.61
N TYR A 315 -3.65 12.19 -20.32
CA TYR A 315 -4.16 13.15 -19.33
C TYR A 315 -3.11 14.25 -19.11
N ARG A 316 -3.56 15.51 -19.14
CA ARG A 316 -2.78 16.75 -19.01
C ARG A 316 -3.28 17.63 -17.88
N TYR A 317 -4.56 17.52 -17.53
CA TYR A 317 -5.21 18.28 -16.47
C TYR A 317 -5.99 17.34 -15.55
N PHE A 318 -6.10 17.67 -14.27
CA PHE A 318 -6.80 16.82 -13.29
C PHE A 318 -8.29 16.63 -13.63
N TYR A 319 -8.98 17.67 -14.13
CA TYR A 319 -10.40 17.56 -14.52
C TYR A 319 -10.65 16.52 -15.63
N GLN A 320 -9.65 16.19 -16.45
CA GLN A 320 -9.79 15.17 -17.50
C GLN A 320 -9.96 13.76 -16.93
N MET A 321 -9.73 13.56 -15.64
CA MET A 321 -9.99 12.29 -14.95
C MET A 321 -11.48 12.07 -14.63
N PHE A 322 -12.34 13.04 -14.95
CA PHE A 322 -13.77 13.04 -14.69
C PHE A 322 -14.53 13.17 -16.01
N ASN A 323 -15.77 12.68 -16.07
CA ASN A 323 -16.68 13.05 -17.17
C ASN A 323 -17.45 14.33 -16.85
N GLU A 324 -18.09 14.93 -17.85
CA GLU A 324 -18.74 16.23 -17.73
C GLU A 324 -19.91 16.23 -16.75
N ARG A 325 -20.67 15.13 -16.64
CA ARG A 325 -21.72 15.00 -15.62
C ARG A 325 -21.14 14.98 -14.21
N GLN A 326 -20.05 14.27 -13.98
CA GLN A 326 -19.35 14.26 -12.69
C GLN A 326 -18.81 15.66 -12.35
N LEU A 327 -18.18 16.34 -13.32
CA LEU A 327 -17.66 17.69 -13.12
C LEU A 327 -18.77 18.69 -12.77
N LEU A 328 -19.90 18.64 -13.47
CA LEU A 328 -21.07 19.48 -13.15
C LEU A 328 -21.56 19.22 -11.73
N CYS A 329 -21.84 17.96 -11.39
CA CYS A 329 -22.39 17.58 -10.09
C CYS A 329 -21.43 17.89 -8.93
N LEU A 330 -20.13 17.63 -9.09
CA LEU A 330 -19.12 17.95 -8.08
C LEU A 330 -18.94 19.46 -7.92
N SER A 331 -19.01 20.23 -9.01
CA SER A 331 -18.92 21.69 -8.95
C SER A 331 -20.11 22.31 -8.21
N ILE A 332 -21.33 21.85 -8.50
CA ILE A 332 -22.56 22.28 -7.80
C ILE A 332 -22.43 21.96 -6.30
N LEU A 333 -22.03 20.72 -5.98
CA LEU A 333 -21.87 20.31 -4.58
C LEU A 333 -20.85 21.18 -3.85
N LEU A 334 -19.69 21.42 -4.47
CA LEU A 334 -18.66 22.26 -3.87
C LEU A 334 -19.15 23.70 -3.68
N GLN A 335 -19.81 24.29 -4.68
CA GLN A 335 -20.37 25.64 -4.57
C GLN A 335 -21.37 25.77 -3.41
N GLU A 336 -22.29 24.83 -3.25
CA GLU A 336 -23.25 24.86 -2.12
C GLU A 336 -22.54 24.63 -0.78
N ILE A 337 -21.53 23.75 -0.72
CA ILE A 337 -20.72 23.58 0.50
C ILE A 337 -20.03 24.90 0.89
N LEU A 338 -19.51 25.66 -0.07
CA LEU A 338 -18.80 26.91 0.22
C LEU A 338 -19.70 28.04 0.72
N LYS A 339 -21.02 27.97 0.47
CA LYS A 339 -22.01 28.92 1.02
C LYS A 339 -22.29 28.72 2.51
N VAL A 340 -21.91 27.58 3.08
CA VAL A 340 -22.08 27.31 4.52
C VAL A 340 -21.23 28.32 5.32
N THR A 341 -21.89 29.07 6.20
CA THR A 341 -21.29 30.18 6.97
C THR A 341 -20.43 29.71 8.13
N ASP A 342 -20.85 28.66 8.85
CA ASP A 342 -20.06 28.04 9.91
C ASP A 342 -18.84 27.33 9.29
N MET A 343 -17.66 27.94 9.47
CA MET A 343 -16.42 27.48 8.86
C MET A 343 -16.08 26.03 9.23
N ASN A 344 -16.35 25.62 10.47
CA ASN A 344 -16.01 24.27 10.92
C ASN A 344 -16.94 23.24 10.26
N VAL A 345 -18.25 23.52 10.22
CA VAL A 345 -19.22 22.69 9.50
C VAL A 345 -18.89 22.61 8.01
N ARG A 346 -18.57 23.75 7.38
CA ARG A 346 -18.13 23.82 5.97
C ARG A 346 -16.92 22.92 5.73
N GLU A 347 -15.90 22.97 6.58
CA GLU A 347 -14.70 22.14 6.44
C GLU A 347 -14.98 20.65 6.64
N TYR A 348 -15.92 20.27 7.51
CA TYR A 348 -16.36 18.89 7.66
C TYR A 348 -17.12 18.37 6.42
N LEU A 349 -17.87 19.23 5.76
CA LEU A 349 -18.50 18.92 4.48
C LEU A 349 -17.45 18.84 3.36
N LEU A 350 -16.43 19.71 3.38
CA LEU A 350 -15.30 19.68 2.44
C LEU A 350 -14.45 18.41 2.58
N ILE A 351 -14.15 17.93 3.79
CA ILE A 351 -13.40 16.67 3.94
C ILE A 351 -14.22 15.46 3.47
N ALA A 352 -15.55 15.47 3.67
CA ALA A 352 -16.45 14.44 3.13
C ALA A 352 -16.53 14.50 1.59
N PHE A 353 -16.56 15.71 1.01
CA PHE A 353 -16.47 15.94 -0.43
C PHE A 353 -15.15 15.42 -0.99
N SER A 354 -14.02 15.78 -0.39
CA SER A 354 -12.69 15.33 -0.82
C SER A 354 -12.59 13.81 -0.81
N ASP A 355 -13.09 13.16 0.25
CA ASP A 355 -13.07 11.70 0.36
C ASP A 355 -13.91 11.00 -0.73
N CYS A 356 -15.03 11.59 -1.15
CA CYS A 356 -15.87 10.98 -2.19
C CYS A 356 -15.20 11.00 -3.57
N LEU A 357 -14.24 11.90 -3.82
CA LEU A 357 -13.51 11.99 -5.10
C LEU A 357 -12.78 10.69 -5.45
N ASP A 358 -12.31 9.90 -4.47
CA ASP A 358 -11.61 8.62 -4.71
C ASP A 358 -12.52 7.57 -5.39
N THR A 359 -13.84 7.78 -5.41
CA THR A 359 -14.79 6.94 -6.16
C THR A 359 -15.65 7.68 -7.18
N ASN A 360 -15.47 8.99 -7.33
CA ASN A 360 -16.25 9.82 -8.27
C ASN A 360 -15.36 10.33 -9.39
N ASN A 361 -14.72 9.42 -10.13
CA ASN A 361 -13.85 9.72 -11.26
C ASN A 361 -13.86 8.56 -12.28
N MET A 362 -13.26 8.76 -13.45
CA MET A 362 -13.22 7.82 -14.57
C MET A 362 -12.01 6.86 -14.53
N PHE A 363 -11.33 6.76 -13.39
CA PHE A 363 -10.29 5.76 -13.12
C PHE A 363 -10.80 4.64 -12.20
N CYS A 364 -12.04 4.72 -11.74
CA CYS A 364 -12.64 3.69 -10.92
C CYS A 364 -13.05 2.47 -11.74
N LYS A 365 -12.91 1.28 -11.14
CA LYS A 365 -13.27 -0.01 -11.74
C LYS A 365 -14.52 -0.57 -11.07
N TYR A 366 -15.38 -1.24 -11.83
CA TYR A 366 -16.46 -2.05 -11.28
C TYR A 366 -15.96 -3.44 -10.86
N GLU A 367 -16.23 -3.83 -9.62
CA GLU A 367 -15.92 -5.19 -9.15
C GLU A 367 -17.13 -6.10 -9.33
N SER A 368 -17.18 -6.83 -10.45
CA SER A 368 -18.30 -7.72 -10.80
C SER A 368 -18.63 -8.76 -9.73
N ALA A 369 -17.63 -9.27 -9.00
CA ALA A 369 -17.84 -10.24 -7.92
C ALA A 369 -18.41 -9.62 -6.62
N TRP A 370 -18.17 -8.33 -6.39
CA TRP A 370 -18.58 -7.63 -5.17
C TRP A 370 -19.73 -6.64 -5.38
N GLN A 371 -20.12 -6.42 -6.64
CA GLN A 371 -21.19 -5.52 -7.08
C GLN A 371 -21.06 -4.12 -6.48
N LYS A 372 -19.83 -3.58 -6.58
CA LYS A 372 -19.45 -2.27 -6.06
C LYS A 372 -18.28 -1.69 -6.84
N ILE A 373 -18.12 -0.39 -6.74
CA ILE A 373 -16.96 0.32 -7.29
C ILE A 373 -15.69 0.14 -6.43
N SER A 374 -14.55 0.08 -7.10
CA SER A 374 -13.20 0.16 -6.51
C SER A 374 -12.70 1.60 -6.50
N LEU A 375 -11.98 1.95 -5.44
CA LEU A 375 -11.38 3.28 -5.26
C LEU A 375 -10.23 3.46 -6.26
N LEU A 376 -10.04 4.68 -6.77
CA LEU A 376 -8.92 5.05 -7.65
C LEU A 376 -7.59 4.63 -7.01
N PHE A 377 -7.35 5.04 -5.76
CA PHE A 377 -6.08 4.77 -5.08
C PHE A 377 -6.03 3.42 -4.35
N GLY A 378 -6.84 2.44 -4.74
CA GLY A 378 -6.75 1.07 -4.20
C GLY A 378 -5.36 0.42 -4.37
N PHE A 379 -4.61 0.83 -5.40
CA PHE A 379 -3.24 0.37 -5.71
C PHE A 379 -2.15 1.43 -5.47
N HIS A 380 -2.44 2.52 -4.75
CA HIS A 380 -1.49 3.62 -4.45
C HIS A 380 -0.89 4.22 -5.73
N ALA A 381 -1.75 4.43 -6.73
CA ALA A 381 -1.35 4.60 -8.12
C ALA A 381 -2.47 5.27 -8.94
N TYR A 382 -2.11 6.06 -9.94
CA TYR A 382 -3.05 6.46 -10.98
C TYR A 382 -3.11 5.38 -12.04
N HIS A 383 -4.11 4.50 -11.96
CA HIS A 383 -4.28 3.39 -12.89
C HIS A 383 -5.44 3.64 -13.85
N PRO A 384 -5.20 4.08 -15.11
CA PRO A 384 -6.27 4.22 -16.10
C PRO A 384 -6.92 2.86 -16.39
N ILE A 385 -8.22 2.76 -16.22
CA ILE A 385 -9.01 1.54 -16.45
C ILE A 385 -9.65 1.58 -17.85
N GLU A 386 -9.74 0.44 -18.55
CA GLU A 386 -10.38 0.31 -19.87
C GLU A 386 -11.91 0.32 -19.79
N ARG A 387 -12.47 -0.12 -18.67
CA ARG A 387 -13.91 -0.07 -18.34
C ARG A 387 -14.16 0.81 -17.11
N PRO A 388 -14.11 2.16 -17.26
CA PRO A 388 -14.40 3.06 -16.15
C PRO A 388 -15.81 2.87 -15.59
N THR A 389 -15.95 3.13 -14.30
CA THR A 389 -17.23 3.16 -13.61
C THR A 389 -17.46 4.56 -13.11
N GLU A 390 -18.52 5.19 -13.61
CA GLU A 390 -19.03 6.41 -13.01
C GLU A 390 -19.94 6.05 -11.83
N ASN A 391 -19.75 6.77 -10.73
CA ASN A 391 -20.56 6.67 -9.52
C ASN A 391 -21.59 7.79 -9.45
N ASN A 392 -22.67 7.56 -8.71
CA ASN A 392 -23.59 8.63 -8.34
C ASN A 392 -22.93 9.54 -7.30
N VAL A 393 -22.74 10.81 -7.64
CA VAL A 393 -22.02 11.78 -6.80
C VAL A 393 -22.68 11.96 -5.43
N TRP A 394 -24.00 12.17 -5.39
CA TRP A 394 -24.74 12.35 -4.14
C TRP A 394 -24.89 11.01 -3.40
N GLY A 395 -25.56 10.06 -4.05
CA GLY A 395 -25.77 8.70 -3.57
C GLY A 395 -27.21 8.24 -3.65
N THR A 396 -27.39 6.93 -3.46
CA THR A 396 -28.70 6.26 -3.44
C THR A 396 -28.80 5.38 -2.18
N LYS A 397 -29.84 4.54 -2.09
CA LYS A 397 -29.96 3.52 -1.03
C LYS A 397 -28.68 2.70 -0.87
N TYR A 398 -28.12 2.25 -2.00
CA TYR A 398 -26.89 1.47 -2.07
C TYR A 398 -25.76 2.28 -2.72
N GLY A 399 -24.60 1.66 -2.90
CA GLY A 399 -23.43 2.34 -3.46
C GLY A 399 -22.33 2.56 -2.42
N ARG A 400 -21.13 2.86 -2.91
CA ARG A 400 -19.92 3.04 -2.10
C ARG A 400 -19.26 4.35 -2.49
N GLY A 401 -18.81 5.11 -1.49
CA GLY A 401 -18.01 6.33 -1.69
C GLY A 401 -18.76 7.51 -2.32
N THR A 402 -20.09 7.49 -2.33
CA THR A 402 -20.91 8.65 -2.68
C THR A 402 -20.82 9.70 -1.55
N PHE A 403 -21.16 10.96 -1.82
CA PHE A 403 -21.08 12.03 -0.83
C PHE A 403 -21.83 11.69 0.47
N ILE A 404 -23.07 11.18 0.40
CA ILE A 404 -23.83 10.73 1.58
C ILE A 404 -23.05 9.67 2.37
N LYS A 405 -22.40 8.71 1.70
CA LYS A 405 -21.65 7.64 2.38
C LYS A 405 -20.37 8.18 3.03
N CYS A 406 -19.69 9.13 2.41
CA CYS A 406 -18.51 9.79 2.94
C CYS A 406 -18.85 10.71 4.12
N TYR A 407 -19.95 11.47 4.04
CA TYR A 407 -20.49 12.25 5.16
C TYR A 407 -20.84 11.36 6.36
N ASN A 408 -21.57 10.26 6.14
CA ASN A 408 -21.88 9.30 7.20
C ASN A 408 -20.63 8.62 7.80
N LYS A 409 -19.61 8.38 6.98
CA LYS A 409 -18.32 7.85 7.44
C LYS A 409 -17.61 8.87 8.34
N MET A 410 -17.61 10.15 7.96
CA MET A 410 -17.09 11.25 8.77
C MET A 410 -17.87 11.40 10.09
N LYS A 411 -19.21 11.39 10.07
CA LYS A 411 -20.01 11.41 11.31
C LYS A 411 -19.68 10.25 12.25
N LYS A 412 -19.50 9.03 11.71
CA LYS A 412 -19.07 7.87 12.51
C LYS A 412 -17.67 8.05 13.09
N ALA A 413 -16.76 8.69 12.36
CA ALA A 413 -15.44 9.05 12.85
C ALA A 413 -15.54 10.02 14.04
N LYS A 414 -16.37 11.06 13.95
CA LYS A 414 -16.58 12.01 15.06
C LYS A 414 -17.36 11.43 16.24
N ALA A 415 -18.31 10.54 15.99
CA ALA A 415 -18.98 9.80 17.06
C ALA A 415 -18.00 8.90 17.83
N TYR A 416 -17.04 8.28 17.12
CA TYR A 416 -15.92 7.59 17.76
C TYR A 416 -15.02 8.54 18.54
N ALA A 417 -14.73 9.75 18.04
CA ALA A 417 -13.93 10.74 18.78
C ALA A 417 -14.56 11.11 20.14
N LEU A 418 -15.89 11.19 20.22
CA LEU A 418 -16.60 11.47 21.48
C LEU A 418 -16.70 10.27 22.42
N ASN A 419 -16.70 9.05 21.88
CA ASN A 419 -16.86 7.81 22.63
C ASN A 419 -15.92 6.71 22.07
N PRO A 420 -14.59 6.89 22.20
CA PRO A 420 -13.63 5.98 21.64
C PRO A 420 -13.73 4.60 22.29
N TYR A 421 -13.38 3.58 21.52
CA TYR A 421 -13.35 2.21 21.99
C TYR A 421 -12.13 1.47 21.48
N GLU A 422 -11.73 0.47 22.27
CA GLU A 422 -10.73 -0.54 21.95
C GLU A 422 -11.37 -1.89 21.66
N MET A 423 -10.72 -2.69 20.82
CA MET A 423 -11.13 -4.06 20.55
C MET A 423 -10.32 -5.01 21.44
N MET A 424 -10.98 -5.71 22.35
CA MET A 424 -10.37 -6.84 23.05
C MET A 424 -10.39 -8.09 22.15
N TYR A 425 -9.32 -8.88 22.20
CA TYR A 425 -9.19 -10.08 21.37
C TYR A 425 -9.87 -11.29 22.04
N HIS A 426 -9.71 -11.46 23.35
CA HIS A 426 -10.31 -12.52 24.14
C HIS A 426 -10.84 -12.00 25.50
N PRO A 427 -12.17 -11.99 25.72
CA PRO A 427 -13.23 -12.24 24.75
C PRO A 427 -13.31 -11.13 23.69
N LYS A 428 -13.89 -11.44 22.52
CA LYS A 428 -14.09 -10.44 21.45
C LYS A 428 -15.14 -9.42 21.88
N LYS A 429 -14.70 -8.30 22.45
CA LYS A 429 -15.57 -7.24 22.96
C LYS A 429 -15.04 -5.86 22.56
N LYS A 430 -15.95 -4.90 22.38
CA LYS A 430 -15.61 -3.47 22.33
C LYS A 430 -15.60 -2.92 23.75
N ILE A 431 -14.50 -2.31 24.14
CA ILE A 431 -14.36 -1.66 25.45
C ILE A 431 -14.28 -0.17 25.19
N ARG A 432 -15.24 0.59 25.71
CA ARG A 432 -15.20 2.05 25.63
C ARG A 432 -14.10 2.55 26.55
N THR A 433 -13.20 3.35 26.00
CA THR A 433 -12.27 4.14 26.81
C THR A 433 -13.03 5.37 27.28
N LEU A 434 -12.95 5.74 28.57
CA LEU A 434 -13.61 6.93 29.12
C LEU A 434 -13.01 8.26 28.59
N GLU A 435 -11.99 8.15 27.74
CA GLU A 435 -11.27 9.21 27.04
C GLU A 435 -12.09 9.81 25.88
N LYS A 436 -11.59 10.92 25.30
CA LYS A 436 -12.13 11.52 24.08
C LYS A 436 -11.00 12.03 23.19
N VAL A 437 -11.27 12.19 21.89
CA VAL A 437 -10.40 12.92 20.96
C VAL A 437 -11.01 14.31 20.79
N GLN A 438 -10.50 15.29 21.52
CA GLN A 438 -10.94 16.68 21.43
C GLN A 438 -9.74 17.60 21.48
N ALA A 439 -9.60 18.43 20.45
CA ALA A 439 -8.54 19.43 20.37
C ALA A 439 -9.10 20.85 20.49
N SER A 440 -8.43 21.64 21.31
CA SER A 440 -8.43 23.09 21.28
C SER A 440 -7.13 23.53 20.64
N LEU A 441 -7.22 23.95 19.37
CA LEU A 441 -6.06 24.32 18.58
C LEU A 441 -5.39 25.58 19.11
N ALA A 442 -4.07 25.56 19.21
CA ALA A 442 -3.19 26.70 19.41
C ALA A 442 -2.64 27.19 18.07
N SER A 443 -2.37 28.49 18.00
CA SER A 443 -1.73 29.16 16.86
C SER A 443 -0.21 29.26 17.00
N SER A 444 0.31 29.15 18.22
CA SER A 444 1.74 29.19 18.56
C SER A 444 2.10 28.14 19.60
N PHE A 445 3.40 27.91 19.81
CA PHE A 445 3.86 27.01 20.86
C PHE A 445 3.58 27.59 22.25
N GLU A 446 3.65 28.90 22.39
CA GLU A 446 3.37 29.64 23.63
C GLU A 446 1.90 29.46 24.03
N GLU A 447 0.97 29.65 23.10
CA GLU A 447 -0.45 29.40 23.34
C GLU A 447 -0.73 27.91 23.64
N LEU A 448 0.04 26.98 23.05
CA LEU A 448 -0.07 25.56 23.39
C LEU A 448 0.23 25.31 24.88
N LEU A 449 1.06 26.13 25.53
CA LEU A 449 1.38 25.95 26.95
C LEU A 449 0.20 26.30 27.86
N ASP A 450 -0.78 27.08 27.40
CA ASP A 450 -1.99 27.43 28.15
C ASP A 450 -2.84 26.22 28.50
N GLU A 451 -3.50 26.22 29.66
CA GLU A 451 -4.29 25.07 30.12
C GLU A 451 -5.47 24.72 29.21
N ASN A 452 -6.01 25.70 28.49
CA ASN A 452 -7.17 25.56 27.61
C ASN A 452 -6.83 25.01 26.22
N LYS A 453 -5.55 24.79 25.93
CA LYS A 453 -5.02 24.44 24.62
C LYS A 453 -4.25 23.12 24.71
N ASN A 454 -4.40 22.28 23.69
CA ASN A 454 -3.80 20.94 23.72
C ASN A 454 -3.30 20.43 22.37
N ALA A 455 -3.44 21.17 21.27
CA ALA A 455 -2.90 20.76 19.98
C ALA A 455 -2.37 21.96 19.17
N LEU A 456 -1.17 21.84 18.63
CA LEU A 456 -0.60 22.74 17.62
C LEU A 456 -0.33 21.93 16.34
N LEU A 457 -0.96 22.30 15.23
CA LEU A 457 -0.77 21.64 13.95
C LEU A 457 -0.15 22.61 12.94
N VAL A 458 0.98 22.24 12.36
CA VAL A 458 1.73 23.07 11.40
C VAL A 458 1.81 22.36 10.05
N ALA A 459 1.38 23.04 8.99
CA ALA A 459 1.65 22.61 7.62
C ALA A 459 2.98 23.22 7.16
N GLY A 460 4.10 22.50 7.30
CA GLY A 460 5.43 23.08 7.10
C GLY A 460 6.59 22.10 7.13
N ASN A 461 7.81 22.64 6.97
CA ASN A 461 9.05 21.85 6.96
C ASN A 461 9.56 21.58 8.39
N SER A 462 9.69 20.30 8.73
CA SER A 462 10.20 19.84 10.02
C SER A 462 11.72 20.00 10.22
N GLU A 463 12.47 20.41 9.19
CA GLU A 463 13.88 20.78 9.33
C GLU A 463 14.09 22.08 10.12
N ASN A 464 13.01 22.84 10.35
CA ASN A 464 12.99 24.03 11.19
C ASN A 464 11.93 23.91 12.31
N LEU A 465 12.40 23.69 13.54
CA LEU A 465 11.55 23.66 14.74
C LEU A 465 11.78 24.85 15.67
N ALA A 466 12.32 25.97 15.16
CA ALA A 466 12.70 27.12 15.99
C ALA A 466 11.51 27.79 16.71
N PHE A 467 10.29 27.57 16.23
CA PHE A 467 9.05 28.01 16.89
C PHE A 467 8.72 27.20 18.16
N ILE A 468 9.44 26.12 18.44
CA ILE A 468 9.28 25.29 19.64
C ILE A 468 10.40 25.63 20.61
N ARG A 469 10.05 25.91 21.88
CA ARG A 469 11.04 26.17 22.93
C ARG A 469 12.02 24.99 23.06
N PRO A 470 13.35 25.21 23.13
CA PRO A 470 14.31 24.15 23.42
C PRO A 470 13.99 23.42 24.72
N LYS A 471 14.28 22.11 24.78
CA LYS A 471 14.07 21.27 25.97
C LYS A 471 12.66 21.32 26.58
N SER A 472 11.63 21.46 25.76
CA SER A 472 10.23 21.57 26.21
C SER A 472 9.38 20.34 25.90
N ILE A 473 9.76 19.54 24.92
CA ILE A 473 9.05 18.34 24.48
C ILE A 473 9.38 17.15 25.39
N ASP A 474 8.38 16.38 25.83
CA ASP A 474 8.59 15.19 26.68
C ASP A 474 8.93 13.94 25.86
N ALA A 475 8.28 13.77 24.70
CA ALA A 475 8.62 12.71 23.76
C ALA A 475 8.43 13.18 22.31
N VAL A 476 9.33 12.75 21.43
CA VAL A 476 9.10 12.76 19.99
C VAL A 476 8.65 11.35 19.62
N ILE A 477 7.45 11.19 19.05
CA ILE A 477 6.91 9.89 18.65
C ILE A 477 6.45 10.00 17.20
N THR A 478 7.06 9.26 16.28
CA THR A 478 6.86 9.52 14.85
C THR A 478 7.09 8.31 13.94
N ASP A 479 6.68 8.43 12.68
CA ASP A 479 6.87 7.45 11.61
C ASP A 479 7.42 8.19 10.37
N PRO A 480 8.75 8.36 10.27
CA PRO A 480 9.35 9.17 9.21
C PRO A 480 9.15 8.54 7.82
N PRO A 481 9.29 9.32 6.72
CA PRO A 481 9.32 8.75 5.38
C PRO A 481 10.50 7.76 5.24
N TYR A 482 10.39 6.77 4.35
CA TYR A 482 11.45 5.77 4.10
C TYR A 482 11.86 5.73 2.63
N PHE A 483 13.11 5.31 2.40
CA PHE A 483 13.86 5.31 1.14
C PHE A 483 13.15 4.79 -0.12
N ALA A 484 12.00 4.10 -0.08
CA ALA A 484 11.26 3.75 -1.30
C ALA A 484 9.75 3.49 -1.08
N ASN A 485 8.88 4.18 -1.84
CA ASN A 485 8.09 3.61 -2.97
C ASN A 485 6.87 4.45 -3.37
N VAL A 486 6.37 5.35 -2.52
CA VAL A 486 5.14 6.10 -2.82
C VAL A 486 5.37 7.60 -2.64
N MET A 487 5.25 8.34 -3.75
CA MET A 487 5.23 9.80 -3.73
C MET A 487 3.89 10.29 -3.23
N TYR A 488 3.75 10.48 -1.92
CA TYR A 488 2.47 10.85 -1.31
C TYR A 488 1.93 12.17 -1.85
N SER A 489 2.78 13.17 -2.07
CA SER A 489 2.37 14.44 -2.68
C SER A 489 1.79 14.27 -4.09
N GLU A 490 2.36 13.40 -4.94
CA GLU A 490 1.80 13.13 -6.27
C GLU A 490 0.39 12.51 -6.22
N LEU A 491 0.10 11.69 -5.20
CA LEU A 491 -1.21 11.09 -5.01
C LEU A 491 -2.17 12.09 -4.34
N ALA A 492 -1.68 12.87 -3.38
CA ALA A 492 -2.43 13.90 -2.66
C ALA A 492 -2.88 15.02 -3.58
N ASP A 493 -2.11 15.34 -4.64
CA ASP A 493 -2.47 16.36 -5.62
C ASP A 493 -3.89 16.19 -6.19
N PHE A 494 -4.35 14.95 -6.39
CA PHE A 494 -5.70 14.67 -6.85
C PHE A 494 -6.78 15.24 -5.93
N PHE A 495 -6.57 15.19 -4.61
CA PHE A 495 -7.47 15.77 -3.61
C PHE A 495 -7.18 17.25 -3.40
N TYR A 496 -5.90 17.61 -3.34
CA TYR A 496 -5.42 18.97 -3.10
C TYR A 496 -6.01 19.98 -4.07
N VAL A 497 -6.01 19.68 -5.38
CA VAL A 497 -6.49 20.66 -6.39
C VAL A 497 -7.97 21.00 -6.22
N TRP A 498 -8.77 20.09 -5.65
CA TRP A 498 -10.17 20.32 -5.31
C TRP A 498 -10.30 21.06 -3.98
N LEU A 499 -9.63 20.59 -2.93
CA LEU A 499 -9.61 21.24 -1.60
C LEU A 499 -9.15 22.69 -1.67
N ARG A 500 -8.13 22.96 -2.49
CA ARG A 500 -7.58 24.29 -2.76
C ARG A 500 -8.66 25.30 -3.15
N LEU A 501 -9.67 24.90 -3.92
CA LEU A 501 -10.75 25.81 -4.34
C LEU A 501 -11.58 26.35 -3.17
N GLY A 502 -11.62 25.62 -2.05
CA GLY A 502 -12.35 26.02 -0.85
C GLY A 502 -11.49 26.48 0.33
N LEU A 503 -10.16 26.29 0.26
CA LEU A 503 -9.26 26.48 1.39
C LEU A 503 -8.13 27.50 1.16
N LYS A 504 -7.81 27.85 -0.09
CA LYS A 504 -6.69 28.74 -0.42
C LYS A 504 -6.79 30.14 0.21
N ASP A 505 -8.02 30.65 0.36
CA ASP A 505 -8.26 32.01 0.86
C ASP A 505 -8.23 32.06 2.41
N THR A 506 -8.24 30.89 3.07
CA THR A 506 -8.19 30.75 4.53
C THR A 506 -6.82 30.28 5.01
N TYR A 507 -6.15 29.44 4.21
CA TYR A 507 -4.94 28.73 4.63
C TYR A 507 -3.83 28.91 3.58
N PRO A 508 -2.73 29.63 3.92
CA PRO A 508 -1.66 29.96 2.97
C PRO A 508 -1.03 28.75 2.28
N TRP A 509 -0.92 27.61 2.97
CA TRP A 509 -0.37 26.38 2.41
C TRP A 509 -1.27 25.72 1.33
N PHE A 510 -2.50 26.20 1.12
CA PHE A 510 -3.34 25.84 -0.02
C PHE A 510 -3.24 26.86 -1.18
N GLU A 511 -2.54 27.99 -1.04
CA GLU A 511 -2.35 28.95 -2.12
C GLU A 511 -1.56 28.39 -3.32
N PRO A 512 -0.47 27.60 -3.16
CA PRO A 512 0.27 27.10 -4.30
C PRO A 512 -0.57 26.21 -5.23
N GLU A 513 -0.24 26.14 -6.52
CA GLU A 513 -1.02 25.36 -7.49
C GLU A 513 -0.99 23.84 -7.22
N GLN A 514 0.03 23.34 -6.54
CA GLN A 514 0.28 21.92 -6.28
C GLN A 514 0.59 21.69 -4.80
N SER A 515 0.40 20.46 -4.31
CA SER A 515 0.68 20.10 -2.91
C SER A 515 2.17 19.86 -2.65
N TRP A 516 2.93 19.54 -3.69
CA TRP A 516 4.36 19.29 -3.63
C TRP A 516 5.16 20.54 -3.19
N ARG A 517 6.26 20.29 -2.48
CA ARG A 517 7.19 21.31 -1.96
C ARG A 517 8.63 20.85 -2.21
N ASP A 518 9.52 21.80 -2.53
CA ASP A 518 10.93 21.52 -2.77
C ASP A 518 11.61 20.92 -1.54
N GLU A 519 11.16 21.32 -0.35
CA GLU A 519 11.65 20.88 0.95
C GLU A 519 11.12 19.51 1.38
N GLU A 520 10.29 18.85 0.58
CA GLU A 520 9.78 17.52 0.91
C GLU A 520 10.91 16.47 0.97
N ILE A 521 11.05 15.79 2.11
CA ILE A 521 12.06 14.74 2.34
C ILE A 521 11.59 13.42 1.70
N VAL A 522 11.83 13.29 0.40
CA VAL A 522 11.49 12.10 -0.42
C VAL A 522 12.64 11.73 -1.36
N MET A 523 12.78 10.45 -1.70
CA MET A 523 13.78 9.99 -2.66
C MET A 523 13.22 10.00 -4.09
N ASN A 524 13.64 10.97 -4.90
CA ASN A 524 13.24 11.11 -6.30
C ASN A 524 14.46 11.46 -7.19
N GLU A 525 15.08 10.44 -7.78
CA GLU A 525 16.24 10.61 -8.67
C GLU A 525 15.96 11.55 -9.85
N LYS A 526 14.72 11.58 -10.38
CA LYS A 526 14.35 12.46 -11.51
C LYS A 526 14.36 13.95 -11.16
N LEU A 527 14.29 14.27 -9.87
CA LEU A 527 14.32 15.63 -9.33
C LEU A 527 15.66 15.94 -8.63
N GLY A 528 16.67 15.06 -8.74
CA GLY A 528 17.93 15.22 -8.02
C GLY A 528 17.82 15.02 -6.50
N LYS A 529 16.66 14.55 -5.99
CA LYS A 529 16.47 14.19 -4.58
C LYS A 529 17.04 12.78 -4.33
N THR A 530 18.36 12.69 -4.23
CA THR A 530 19.11 11.43 -4.03
C THR A 530 18.95 10.89 -2.60
N SER A 531 19.48 9.69 -2.36
CA SER A 531 19.63 9.13 -1.00
C SER A 531 20.33 10.11 -0.06
N ASP A 532 21.35 10.82 -0.52
CA ASP A 532 22.15 11.72 0.32
C ASP A 532 21.38 12.96 0.74
N VAL A 533 20.60 13.54 -0.18
CA VAL A 533 19.69 14.67 0.12
C VAL A 533 18.65 14.24 1.14
N PHE A 534 18.06 13.06 0.95
CA PHE A 534 17.09 12.48 1.87
C PHE A 534 17.68 12.26 3.28
N ILE A 535 18.88 11.67 3.37
CA ILE A 535 19.56 11.42 4.64
C ILE A 535 19.91 12.73 5.34
N LYS A 536 20.42 13.72 4.60
CA LYS A 536 20.75 15.05 5.16
C LYS A 536 19.51 15.72 5.75
N GLY A 537 18.39 15.72 5.04
CA GLY A 537 17.12 16.27 5.53
C GLY A 537 16.63 15.55 6.79
N LEU A 538 16.58 14.22 6.79
CA LEU A 538 16.16 13.45 7.97
C LEU A 538 17.09 13.66 9.18
N THR A 539 18.40 13.74 8.93
CA THR A 539 19.41 14.06 9.96
C THR A 539 19.16 15.44 10.54
N GLN A 540 18.84 16.43 9.71
CA GLN A 540 18.53 17.78 10.17
C GLN A 540 17.27 17.81 11.04
N VAL A 541 16.19 17.10 10.64
CA VAL A 541 14.99 16.95 11.48
C VAL A 541 15.35 16.34 12.83
N PHE A 542 16.16 15.28 12.86
CA PHE A 542 16.54 14.62 14.11
C PHE A 542 17.42 15.51 15.00
N LYS A 543 18.25 16.39 14.41
CA LYS A 543 18.98 17.44 15.16
C LYS A 543 18.03 18.46 15.78
N GLN A 544 16.99 18.89 15.07
CA GLN A 544 15.96 19.76 15.61
C GLN A 544 15.20 19.05 16.75
N CYS A 545 14.79 17.79 16.56
CA CYS A 545 14.18 16.96 17.59
C CYS A 545 15.07 16.85 18.83
N HIS A 546 16.38 16.63 18.66
CA HIS A 546 17.34 16.63 19.77
C HIS A 546 17.32 17.96 20.52
N THR A 547 17.24 19.10 19.84
CA THR A 547 17.23 20.43 20.48
C THR A 547 15.98 20.68 21.32
N VAL A 548 14.79 20.37 20.78
CA VAL A 548 13.51 20.64 21.44
C VAL A 548 13.14 19.61 22.53
N LEU A 549 13.69 18.40 22.46
CA LEU A 549 13.44 17.33 23.42
C LEU A 549 14.07 17.64 24.79
N LYS A 550 13.34 17.37 25.89
CA LYS A 550 13.87 17.43 27.26
C LYS A 550 15.08 16.51 27.44
N ASP A 551 15.95 16.81 28.40
CA ASP A 551 17.16 16.00 28.64
C ASP A 551 16.87 14.56 29.08
N LYS A 552 15.69 14.32 29.68
CA LYS A 552 15.15 13.00 30.02
C LYS A 552 14.01 12.58 29.09
N GLY A 553 13.86 13.22 27.94
CA GLY A 553 12.84 12.87 26.95
C GLY A 553 13.21 11.61 26.16
N ILE A 554 12.24 11.10 25.40
CA ILE A 554 12.40 9.94 24.51
C ILE A 554 12.17 10.38 23.07
N LEU A 555 13.02 9.95 22.16
CA LEU A 555 12.71 9.90 20.73
C LEU A 555 12.31 8.47 20.39
N LEU A 556 11.10 8.26 19.90
CA LEU A 556 10.58 6.97 19.46
C LEU A 556 10.18 7.10 18.00
N PHE A 557 10.72 6.26 17.14
CA PHE A 557 10.26 6.19 15.76
C PHE A 557 10.15 4.77 15.26
N THR A 558 9.21 4.53 14.35
CA THR A 558 9.16 3.28 13.60
C THR A 558 10.18 3.30 12.47
N PHE A 559 10.70 2.14 12.09
CA PHE A 559 11.55 1.99 10.92
C PHE A 559 11.51 0.55 10.40
N HIS A 560 11.55 0.40 9.08
CA HIS A 560 11.92 -0.88 8.47
C HIS A 560 12.57 -0.68 7.11
N HIS A 561 13.50 -1.57 6.79
CA HIS A 561 14.06 -1.67 5.45
C HIS A 561 14.64 -3.05 5.19
N ASN A 562 14.57 -3.52 3.94
CA ASN A 562 15.08 -4.84 3.55
C ASN A 562 16.55 -4.82 3.08
N LYS A 563 17.20 -3.65 3.07
CA LYS A 563 18.61 -3.48 2.72
C LYS A 563 19.40 -2.94 3.90
N LEU A 564 20.57 -3.53 4.14
CA LEU A 564 21.48 -3.18 5.24
C LEU A 564 22.00 -1.74 5.17
N TRP A 565 22.27 -1.22 3.97
CA TRP A 565 22.74 0.16 3.78
C TRP A 565 21.81 1.21 4.40
N ALA A 566 20.48 0.96 4.41
CA ALA A 566 19.55 1.90 5.03
C ALA A 566 19.68 1.92 6.57
N TRP A 567 19.99 0.76 7.17
CA TRP A 567 20.27 0.64 8.59
C TRP A 567 21.61 1.29 8.96
N GLU A 568 22.60 1.24 8.07
CA GLU A 568 23.88 1.95 8.20
C GLU A 568 23.69 3.46 8.30
N HIS A 569 22.87 4.03 7.41
CA HIS A 569 22.56 5.45 7.46
C HIS A 569 21.75 5.85 8.70
N ILE A 570 20.75 5.07 9.09
CA ILE A 570 20.00 5.35 10.33
C ILE A 570 20.93 5.28 11.54
N THR A 571 21.84 4.30 11.59
CA THR A 571 22.83 4.20 12.66
C THR A 571 23.70 5.45 12.72
N SER A 572 24.30 5.83 11.59
CA SER A 572 25.18 7.00 11.50
C SER A 572 24.45 8.28 11.87
N MET A 573 23.23 8.48 11.35
CA MET A 573 22.37 9.62 11.67
C MET A 573 22.10 9.73 13.18
N LEU A 574 21.75 8.63 13.86
CA LEU A 574 21.48 8.65 15.30
C LEU A 574 22.73 9.05 16.10
N LEU A 575 23.90 8.53 15.70
CA LEU A 575 25.17 8.85 16.33
C LEU A 575 25.55 10.32 16.11
N ASP A 576 25.43 10.83 14.89
CA ASP A 576 25.72 12.22 14.51
C ASP A 576 24.79 13.25 15.18
N THR A 577 23.57 12.84 15.49
CA THR A 577 22.56 13.68 16.17
C THR A 577 22.67 13.62 17.70
N GLY A 578 23.58 12.81 18.25
CA GLY A 578 23.81 12.70 19.69
C GLY A 578 22.82 11.77 20.40
N PHE A 579 22.12 10.91 19.68
CA PHE A 579 21.25 9.88 20.24
C PHE A 579 21.97 8.53 20.37
N TYR A 580 21.46 7.69 21.27
CA TYR A 580 21.69 6.25 21.28
C TYR A 580 20.37 5.52 21.45
N VAL A 581 20.30 4.28 21.00
CA VAL A 581 19.10 3.44 21.11
C VAL A 581 19.10 2.76 22.47
N SER A 582 18.14 3.08 23.33
CA SER A 582 17.99 2.43 24.64
C SER A 582 17.26 1.09 24.54
N SER A 583 16.31 0.97 23.62
CA SER A 583 15.59 -0.28 23.33
C SER A 583 15.10 -0.31 21.89
N CYS A 584 15.02 -1.49 21.29
CA CYS A 584 14.37 -1.70 20.01
C CYS A 584 13.33 -2.83 20.12
N LEU A 585 12.07 -2.50 19.84
CA LEU A 585 10.94 -3.42 19.95
C LEU A 585 10.41 -3.76 18.56
N ILE A 586 9.90 -4.98 18.36
CA ILE A 586 9.42 -5.41 17.04
C ILE A 586 7.90 -5.60 17.08
N VAL A 587 7.18 -4.78 16.31
CA VAL A 587 5.72 -4.77 16.28
C VAL A 587 5.19 -5.02 14.88
N ARG A 588 4.01 -5.60 14.78
CA ARG A 588 3.36 -5.82 13.49
C ARG A 588 2.88 -4.49 12.88
N SER A 589 3.23 -4.24 11.63
CA SER A 589 2.96 -2.98 10.93
C SER A 589 1.73 -2.99 10.01
N GLU A 590 1.28 -4.16 9.55
CA GLU A 590 0.17 -4.29 8.59
C GLU A 590 -0.87 -5.40 8.91
N GLY A 591 -2.07 -5.25 8.32
CA GLY A 591 -3.14 -6.25 8.32
C GLY A 591 -2.90 -7.47 7.41
N LYS A 592 -3.96 -8.24 7.12
CA LYS A 592 -3.94 -9.36 6.13
C LYS A 592 -4.35 -8.93 4.71
N SER A 593 -4.96 -7.75 4.56
CA SER A 593 -5.84 -7.43 3.42
C SER A 593 -5.28 -6.38 2.43
N GLY A 594 -4.00 -6.02 2.51
CA GLY A 594 -3.37 -5.22 1.46
C GLY A 594 -3.14 -6.06 0.20
N TYR A 595 -3.44 -5.50 -0.98
CA TYR A 595 -2.95 -6.06 -2.27
C TYR A 595 -1.40 -6.14 -2.33
N HIS A 596 -0.72 -5.57 -1.32
CA HIS A 596 0.70 -5.61 -1.06
C HIS A 596 1.15 -6.75 -0.12
N SER A 597 0.31 -7.71 0.25
CA SER A 597 0.77 -8.91 0.97
C SER A 597 1.42 -9.91 0.00
N SER A 598 2.44 -9.49 -0.75
CA SER A 598 3.28 -10.37 -1.56
C SER A 598 4.40 -10.98 -0.72
N LEU A 599 4.88 -12.17 -1.10
CA LEU A 599 6.06 -12.80 -0.52
C LEU A 599 7.27 -11.87 -0.74
N GLY A 600 7.82 -11.32 0.34
CA GLY A 600 8.99 -10.42 0.33
C GLY A 600 8.77 -9.03 0.94
N ASN A 601 7.53 -8.66 1.28
CA ASN A 601 7.27 -7.42 2.00
C ASN A 601 7.50 -7.59 3.51
N VAL A 602 8.08 -6.56 4.13
CA VAL A 602 8.28 -6.47 5.57
C VAL A 602 6.92 -6.42 6.27
N LYS A 603 6.70 -7.27 7.28
CA LYS A 603 5.45 -7.31 8.05
C LYS A 603 5.54 -6.64 9.42
N TYR A 604 6.76 -6.31 9.85
CA TYR A 604 7.05 -5.80 11.18
C TYR A 604 7.87 -4.51 11.09
N ASP A 605 7.56 -3.56 11.95
CA ASP A 605 8.36 -2.36 12.16
C ASP A 605 9.24 -2.56 13.38
N ALA A 606 10.48 -2.06 13.31
CA ALA A 606 11.29 -1.79 14.48
C ALA A 606 10.82 -0.47 15.10
N CYS A 607 10.38 -0.50 16.35
CA CYS A 607 10.15 0.68 17.18
C CYS A 607 11.46 0.99 17.91
N ILE A 608 12.19 1.97 17.39
CA ILE A 608 13.50 2.38 17.89
C ILE A 608 13.27 3.45 18.96
N VAL A 609 13.69 3.15 20.19
CA VAL A 609 13.58 4.03 21.35
C VAL A 609 14.95 4.63 21.63
N CYS A 610 15.04 5.95 21.61
CA CYS A 610 16.28 6.69 21.69
C CYS A 610 16.32 7.63 22.90
N ARG A 611 17.54 7.79 23.44
CA ARG A 611 17.88 8.73 24.51
C ARG A 611 19.04 9.62 24.08
N LYS A 612 19.11 10.83 24.62
CA LYS A 612 20.26 11.73 24.42
C LYS A 612 21.50 11.14 25.09
N ARG A 613 22.62 11.14 24.39
CA ARG A 613 23.92 10.78 24.97
C ARG A 613 24.40 11.91 25.89
N ARG A 614 24.52 11.60 27.19
CA ARG A 614 24.95 12.58 28.21
C ARG A 614 26.26 12.24 28.90
N SER A 615 26.67 10.97 28.84
CA SER A 615 27.91 10.49 29.44
C SER A 615 28.71 9.71 28.40
N ALA A 616 30.01 9.61 28.64
CA ALA A 616 30.85 8.72 27.85
C ALA A 616 30.32 7.28 27.96
N PRO A 617 30.26 6.53 26.86
CA PRO A 617 29.91 5.10 26.90
C PRO A 617 30.94 4.30 27.71
N SER A 618 30.52 3.15 28.22
CA SER A 618 31.44 2.10 28.66
C SER A 618 32.04 1.39 27.45
N ALA A 619 33.31 0.98 27.58
CA ALA A 619 33.94 0.13 26.58
C ALA A 619 33.31 -1.26 26.59
N GLU A 620 33.18 -1.87 25.42
CA GLU A 620 32.61 -3.20 25.27
C GLU A 620 33.26 -3.92 24.08
N ASP A 621 33.49 -5.21 24.23
CA ASP A 621 34.04 -6.06 23.17
C ASP A 621 32.97 -6.41 22.12
N TRP A 622 33.35 -6.33 20.84
CA TRP A 622 32.45 -6.55 19.72
C TRP A 622 31.89 -7.97 19.68
N SER A 623 32.69 -8.99 20.02
CA SER A 623 32.22 -10.38 20.02
C SER A 623 31.15 -10.64 21.07
N SER A 624 31.27 -9.99 22.24
CA SER A 624 30.25 -9.96 23.29
C SER A 624 28.95 -9.34 22.77
N LEU A 625 29.04 -8.20 22.06
CA LEU A 625 27.86 -7.56 21.47
C LEU A 625 27.19 -8.41 20.38
N VAL A 626 27.96 -9.02 19.47
CA VAL A 626 27.44 -9.92 18.42
C VAL A 626 26.65 -11.07 19.04
N THR A 627 27.18 -11.67 20.12
CA THR A 627 26.50 -12.74 20.87
C THR A 627 25.17 -12.25 21.45
N LYS A 628 25.17 -11.10 22.15
CA LYS A 628 23.94 -10.49 22.68
C LYS A 628 22.92 -10.20 21.57
N ILE A 629 23.35 -9.65 20.43
CA ILE A 629 22.48 -9.34 19.30
C ILE A 629 21.82 -10.62 18.77
N LYS A 630 22.58 -11.70 18.60
CA LYS A 630 22.06 -13.00 18.16
C LYS A 630 21.03 -13.56 19.15
N ASP A 631 21.36 -13.61 20.44
CA ASP A 631 20.49 -14.18 21.48
C ASP A 631 19.17 -13.42 21.59
N TYR A 632 19.22 -12.09 21.64
CA TYR A 632 18.02 -11.27 21.70
C TYR A 632 17.21 -11.32 20.40
N SER A 633 17.86 -11.46 19.25
CA SER A 633 17.15 -11.66 17.98
C SER A 633 16.35 -12.96 18.01
N SER A 634 16.93 -14.07 18.49
CA SER A 634 16.24 -15.36 18.68
C SER A 634 15.05 -15.23 19.63
N ILE A 635 15.21 -14.52 20.75
CA ILE A 635 14.11 -14.26 21.69
C ILE A 635 12.96 -13.56 20.98
N TRP A 636 13.23 -12.51 20.21
CA TRP A 636 12.19 -11.75 19.50
C TRP A 636 11.51 -12.56 18.39
N VAL A 637 12.25 -13.40 17.65
CA VAL A 637 11.66 -14.36 16.71
C VAL A 637 10.66 -15.27 17.43
N ASN A 638 11.05 -15.82 18.58
CA ASN A 638 10.21 -16.71 19.37
C ASN A 638 8.97 -16.01 19.95
N ARG A 639 9.10 -14.78 20.43
CA ARG A 639 7.96 -13.96 20.89
C ARG A 639 6.95 -13.70 19.78
N ILE A 640 7.43 -13.37 18.58
CA ILE A 640 6.56 -13.18 17.41
C ILE A 640 5.86 -14.49 17.05
N ARG A 641 6.56 -15.63 17.07
CA ARG A 641 5.95 -16.95 16.83
C ARG A 641 4.89 -17.32 17.86
N LYS A 642 5.12 -17.03 19.15
CA LYS A 642 4.13 -17.20 20.23
C LYS A 642 2.83 -16.44 19.98
N SER A 643 2.88 -15.32 19.25
CA SER A 643 1.66 -14.59 18.81
C SER A 643 0.90 -15.26 17.65
N GLY A 644 1.30 -16.45 17.20
CA GLY A 644 0.72 -17.16 16.06
C GLY A 644 1.06 -16.51 14.71
N MET A 645 2.24 -15.91 14.61
CA MET A 645 2.71 -15.21 13.41
C MET A 645 4.00 -15.79 12.85
N THR A 646 4.20 -15.58 11.55
CA THR A 646 5.39 -16.06 10.84
C THR A 646 6.41 -14.94 10.68
N VAL A 647 7.69 -15.32 10.73
CA VAL A 647 8.85 -14.47 10.47
C VAL A 647 9.51 -14.98 9.20
N ASN A 648 9.65 -14.12 8.19
CA ASN A 648 10.39 -14.44 6.97
C ASN A 648 11.78 -13.78 6.98
N TYR A 649 12.65 -14.10 6.02
CA TYR A 649 14.01 -13.55 5.97
C TYR A 649 14.06 -12.01 6.01
N VAL A 650 13.14 -11.33 5.32
CA VAL A 650 13.06 -9.87 5.32
C VAL A 650 12.61 -9.33 6.69
N ASP A 651 11.74 -10.07 7.40
CA ASP A 651 11.38 -9.74 8.78
C ASP A 651 12.58 -9.95 9.73
N LEU A 652 13.39 -10.99 9.49
CA LEU A 652 14.59 -11.29 10.27
C LEU A 652 15.64 -10.16 10.16
N ILE A 653 15.80 -9.55 8.96
CA ILE A 653 16.63 -8.36 8.79
C ILE A 653 16.19 -7.26 9.75
N VAL A 654 14.89 -6.99 9.87
CA VAL A 654 14.38 -5.94 10.77
C VAL A 654 14.66 -6.27 12.24
N ILE A 655 14.49 -7.54 12.64
CA ILE A 655 14.74 -7.99 14.01
C ILE A 655 16.23 -7.84 14.36
N VAL A 656 17.11 -8.42 13.54
CA VAL A 656 18.56 -8.41 13.79
C VAL A 656 19.11 -6.99 13.74
N MET A 657 18.73 -6.20 12.74
CA MET A 657 19.22 -4.83 12.63
C MET A 657 18.67 -3.91 13.72
N GLY A 658 17.44 -4.15 14.18
CA GLY A 658 16.90 -3.46 15.36
C GLY A 658 17.72 -3.75 16.63
N LYS A 659 18.10 -5.01 16.85
CA LYS A 659 18.95 -5.39 17.99
C LYS A 659 20.40 -4.94 17.84
N PHE A 660 20.94 -4.96 16.64
CA PHE A 660 22.21 -4.33 16.33
C PHE A 660 22.21 -2.86 16.76
N LEU A 661 21.22 -2.07 16.33
CA LEU A 661 21.10 -0.66 16.74
C LEU A 661 21.07 -0.50 18.26
N GLU A 662 20.26 -1.30 18.94
CA GLU A 662 20.11 -1.26 20.40
C GLU A 662 21.42 -1.51 21.15
N PHE A 663 22.17 -2.54 20.77
CA PHE A 663 23.39 -2.92 21.49
C PHE A 663 24.60 -2.10 21.04
N TYR A 664 24.78 -1.91 19.74
CA TYR A 664 25.94 -1.19 19.20
C TYR A 664 25.94 0.28 19.60
N THR A 665 24.81 0.98 19.40
CA THR A 665 24.79 2.42 19.61
C THR A 665 24.98 2.81 21.07
N LYS A 666 24.63 1.96 22.06
CA LYS A 666 24.87 2.24 23.50
C LYS A 666 26.36 2.47 23.80
N HIS A 667 27.22 1.64 23.21
CA HIS A 667 28.66 1.61 23.49
C HIS A 667 29.51 2.44 22.52
N TRP A 668 28.96 2.91 21.40
CA TRP A 668 29.68 3.77 20.45
C TRP A 668 30.21 5.06 21.09
N PRO A 669 31.49 5.47 20.85
CA PRO A 669 32.46 4.87 19.94
C PRO A 669 33.41 3.82 20.56
N LYS A 670 33.20 3.40 21.80
CA LYS A 670 34.10 2.48 22.53
C LYS A 670 33.78 1.00 22.31
N VAL A 671 33.47 0.63 21.06
CA VAL A 671 33.27 -0.77 20.66
C VAL A 671 34.56 -1.27 20.02
N THR A 672 35.21 -2.27 20.61
CA THR A 672 36.53 -2.73 20.19
C THR A 672 36.53 -4.21 19.79
N SER A 673 37.41 -4.58 18.87
CA SER A 673 37.75 -5.97 18.54
C SER A 673 39.26 -6.11 18.67
N GLY A 674 39.74 -6.56 19.83
CA GLY A 674 41.17 -6.44 20.17
C GLY A 674 41.55 -4.97 20.37
N ALA A 675 42.57 -4.49 19.65
CA ALA A 675 43.03 -3.10 19.73
C ALA A 675 42.27 -2.12 18.81
N GLU A 676 41.45 -2.62 17.89
CA GLU A 676 40.78 -1.80 16.87
C GLU A 676 39.36 -1.40 17.28
N THR A 677 38.97 -0.16 16.98
CA THR A 677 37.57 0.29 17.08
C THR A 677 36.75 -0.25 15.90
N VAL A 678 35.60 -0.84 16.18
CA VAL A 678 34.69 -1.38 15.17
C VAL A 678 33.76 -0.28 14.67
N ASN A 679 34.01 0.24 13.48
CA ASN A 679 33.15 1.23 12.84
C ASN A 679 31.79 0.66 12.38
N VAL A 680 30.83 1.54 12.08
CA VAL A 680 29.45 1.18 11.72
C VAL A 680 29.40 0.23 10.53
N HIS A 681 30.19 0.51 9.50
CA HIS A 681 30.21 -0.28 8.26
C HIS A 681 30.62 -1.73 8.53
N ARG A 682 31.77 -1.93 9.20
CA ARG A 682 32.25 -3.25 9.61
C ARG A 682 31.21 -3.97 10.48
N ALA A 683 30.64 -3.28 11.45
CA ALA A 683 29.68 -3.86 12.38
C ALA A 683 28.42 -4.39 11.66
N ILE A 684 27.95 -3.70 10.62
CA ILE A 684 26.80 -4.10 9.81
C ILE A 684 27.13 -5.26 8.86
N GLU A 685 28.32 -5.27 8.28
CA GLU A 685 28.78 -6.39 7.47
C GLU A 685 28.80 -7.70 8.29
N ASP A 686 29.27 -7.64 9.53
CA ASP A 686 29.30 -8.79 10.46
C ASP A 686 27.89 -9.32 10.78
N MET A 687 26.85 -8.47 10.74
CA MET A 687 25.46 -8.90 10.93
C MET A 687 24.94 -9.83 9.84
N LYS A 688 25.59 -9.89 8.66
CA LYS A 688 25.27 -10.88 7.62
C LYS A 688 25.48 -12.31 8.11
N THR A 689 26.51 -12.53 8.93
CA THR A 689 26.79 -13.83 9.54
C THR A 689 25.69 -14.22 10.51
N VAL A 690 25.32 -13.32 11.43
CA VAL A 690 24.21 -13.51 12.37
C VAL A 690 22.90 -13.82 11.65
N LEU A 691 22.60 -13.09 10.57
CA LEU A 691 21.43 -13.33 9.73
C LEU A 691 21.45 -14.72 9.09
N SER A 692 22.60 -15.17 8.60
CA SER A 692 22.77 -16.50 8.00
C SER A 692 22.53 -17.60 9.03
N GLU A 693 23.13 -17.48 10.22
CA GLU A 693 22.99 -18.46 11.31
C GLU A 693 21.56 -18.61 11.78
N LEU A 694 20.87 -17.48 12.05
CA LEU A 694 19.47 -17.50 12.48
C LEU A 694 18.53 -18.02 11.39
N THR A 695 18.87 -17.79 10.11
CA THR A 695 18.09 -18.33 8.99
C THR A 695 18.19 -19.85 8.92
N THR A 696 19.35 -20.44 9.24
CA THR A 696 19.56 -21.90 9.26
C THR A 696 18.88 -22.51 10.47
N TYR A 697 19.17 -22.00 11.68
CA TYR A 697 18.59 -22.50 12.94
C TYR A 697 17.06 -22.58 12.92
N HIS A 698 16.41 -21.56 12.38
CA HIS A 698 14.95 -21.49 12.32
C HIS A 698 14.32 -22.24 11.14
N LYS A 699 15.11 -22.75 10.18
CA LYS A 699 14.63 -23.75 9.19
C LYS A 699 14.58 -25.14 9.82
N ASP A 700 15.59 -25.48 10.62
CA ASP A 700 15.70 -26.80 11.27
C ASP A 700 14.59 -26.99 12.35
N GLU A 701 14.17 -25.91 13.02
CA GLU A 701 12.99 -25.91 13.92
C GLU A 701 11.64 -26.08 13.19
N GLU A 702 11.50 -25.57 11.96
CA GLU A 702 10.27 -25.78 11.16
C GLU A 702 10.17 -27.24 10.66
N GLU A 703 11.29 -27.95 10.51
CA GLU A 703 11.34 -29.37 10.13
C GLU A 703 11.19 -30.33 11.32
N THR A 704 11.53 -29.90 12.55
CA THR A 704 11.44 -30.74 13.77
C THR A 704 10.11 -30.61 14.52
N HIS A 705 9.31 -29.57 14.27
CA HIS A 705 7.98 -29.39 14.88
C HIS A 705 6.86 -30.27 14.29
N ASP A 706 7.15 -31.10 13.28
CA ASP A 706 6.23 -32.14 12.77
C ASP A 706 6.22 -33.43 13.63
N SER A 707 6.94 -33.46 14.76
CA SER A 707 6.95 -34.59 15.70
C SER A 707 6.79 -34.18 17.16
N ILE A 708 5.55 -33.94 17.62
CA ILE A 708 5.19 -33.97 19.06
C ILE A 708 3.88 -34.77 19.23
N PRO A 709 3.77 -35.69 20.23
CA PRO A 709 2.62 -36.58 20.38
C PRO A 709 1.35 -35.85 20.84
N SER A 710 0.20 -36.30 20.34
CA SER A 710 -1.11 -35.74 20.57
C SER A 710 -1.73 -36.15 21.91
N THR A 711 -1.64 -35.32 22.95
CA THR A 711 -2.55 -35.41 24.12
C THR A 711 -2.73 -34.06 24.82
N ALA A 712 -3.67 -33.25 24.33
CA ALA A 712 -4.43 -32.28 25.14
C ALA A 712 -5.64 -31.81 24.33
N GLU A 713 -6.83 -32.03 24.89
CA GLU A 713 -8.13 -31.77 24.25
C GLU A 713 -8.29 -30.29 23.85
N VAL A 714 -8.33 -30.05 22.54
CA VAL A 714 -8.71 -28.76 21.96
C VAL A 714 -10.15 -28.88 21.45
N VAL A 715 -11.01 -28.10 22.09
CA VAL A 715 -12.39 -27.80 21.71
C VAL A 715 -12.47 -27.48 20.21
N THR A 716 -13.36 -28.21 19.53
CA THR A 716 -13.49 -28.34 18.08
C THR A 716 -13.85 -27.02 17.38
N PRO A 717 -13.06 -26.54 16.40
CA PRO A 717 -13.47 -25.46 15.50
C PRO A 717 -14.35 -25.98 14.36
N LEU A 718 -15.49 -25.31 14.16
CA LEU A 718 -16.44 -25.50 13.06
C LEU A 718 -15.77 -25.58 11.67
N LYS A 719 -16.13 -26.64 10.93
CA LYS A 719 -15.77 -26.92 9.53
C LYS A 719 -16.16 -25.75 8.60
N ILE A 720 -15.20 -24.91 8.24
CA ILE A 720 -15.28 -24.07 7.04
C ILE A 720 -14.54 -24.82 5.92
N ARG A 721 -15.29 -25.32 4.93
CA ARG A 721 -14.76 -25.86 3.67
C ARG A 721 -14.04 -24.76 2.90
N ALA A 722 -12.76 -24.54 3.19
CA ALA A 722 -11.85 -23.84 2.30
C ALA A 722 -11.57 -24.75 1.11
N ARG A 723 -11.90 -24.30 -0.11
CA ARG A 723 -11.35 -24.90 -1.32
C ARG A 723 -9.83 -24.71 -1.29
N GLU A 724 -9.10 -25.80 -1.12
CA GLU A 724 -7.66 -25.84 -1.28
C GLU A 724 -7.31 -25.50 -2.74
N TYR A 725 -6.61 -24.39 -2.93
CA TYR A 725 -5.77 -24.23 -4.11
C TYR A 725 -4.42 -24.88 -3.77
N PRO A 726 -3.94 -25.90 -4.50
CA PRO A 726 -2.65 -26.51 -4.22
C PRO A 726 -1.56 -25.44 -4.37
N LYS A 727 -0.93 -25.09 -3.25
CA LYS A 727 0.27 -24.27 -3.21
C LYS A 727 1.32 -24.94 -4.11
N TYR A 728 1.73 -24.26 -5.16
CA TYR A 728 2.94 -24.63 -5.87
C TYR A 728 4.18 -24.23 -5.03
N ARG A 729 4.38 -24.91 -3.90
CA ARG A 729 5.60 -24.99 -3.08
C ARG A 729 5.96 -26.46 -2.95
N LYS A 730 6.84 -26.91 -3.81
CA LYS A 730 7.41 -28.25 -3.78
C LYS A 730 8.89 -28.05 -4.03
N ASP A 731 9.73 -28.59 -3.16
CA ASP A 731 11.15 -28.69 -3.43
C ASP A 731 11.36 -29.50 -4.73
N TRP A 732 12.58 -29.47 -5.27
CA TRP A 732 12.86 -30.11 -6.55
C TRP A 732 12.72 -31.63 -6.48
N LYS A 733 12.90 -32.26 -5.30
CA LYS A 733 12.71 -33.71 -5.08
C LYS A 733 11.22 -34.06 -5.16
N THR A 734 10.35 -33.29 -4.50
CA THR A 734 8.88 -33.48 -4.64
C THR A 734 8.40 -33.20 -6.05
N ARG A 735 9.13 -32.41 -6.85
CA ARG A 735 8.79 -32.18 -8.25
C ARG A 735 9.18 -33.37 -9.12
N LEU A 736 10.26 -34.08 -8.82
CA LEU A 736 10.61 -35.32 -9.52
C LEU A 736 9.53 -36.39 -9.35
N GLU A 737 8.89 -36.46 -8.18
CA GLU A 737 7.74 -37.35 -7.94
C GLU A 737 6.58 -37.13 -8.94
N TRP A 738 6.46 -35.92 -9.50
CA TRP A 738 5.37 -35.49 -10.40
C TRP A 738 5.75 -35.62 -11.89
N VAL A 739 6.99 -36.03 -12.15
CA VAL A 739 7.58 -36.23 -13.47
C VAL A 739 7.47 -37.70 -13.84
N ASN A 740 7.17 -37.99 -15.11
CA ASN A 740 7.06 -39.36 -15.60
C ASN A 740 8.39 -40.11 -15.42
N GLY A 741 8.33 -41.44 -15.23
CA GLY A 741 9.52 -42.26 -14.93
C GLY A 741 10.69 -42.07 -15.91
N GLY A 742 10.41 -42.03 -17.21
CA GLY A 742 11.44 -41.79 -18.23
C GLY A 742 12.12 -40.42 -18.10
N THR A 743 11.36 -39.34 -17.94
CA THR A 743 11.91 -37.99 -17.75
C THR A 743 12.63 -37.85 -16.40
N ARG A 744 12.15 -38.54 -15.35
CA ARG A 744 12.82 -38.59 -14.04
C ARG A 744 14.20 -39.24 -14.17
N ALA A 745 14.31 -40.35 -14.90
CA ALA A 745 15.59 -41.01 -15.18
C ALA A 745 16.55 -40.10 -15.96
N LEU A 746 16.05 -39.39 -16.98
CA LEU A 746 16.83 -38.43 -17.75
C LEU A 746 17.36 -37.26 -16.88
N VAL A 747 16.57 -36.77 -15.91
CA VAL A 747 17.03 -35.70 -15.00
C VAL A 747 18.14 -36.21 -14.11
N SER A 748 17.98 -37.39 -13.51
CA SER A 748 19.00 -37.97 -12.64
C SER A 748 20.31 -38.18 -13.41
N GLN A 749 20.25 -38.80 -14.59
CA GLN A 749 21.41 -39.01 -15.45
C GLN A 749 22.09 -37.70 -15.85
N LEU A 750 21.33 -36.67 -16.23
CA LEU A 750 21.90 -35.38 -16.58
C LEU A 750 22.60 -34.71 -15.39
N ILE A 751 21.98 -34.70 -14.21
CA ILE A 751 22.54 -34.07 -13.01
C ILE A 751 23.83 -34.80 -12.59
N GLU A 752 23.82 -36.13 -12.59
CA GLU A 752 25.00 -36.95 -12.28
C GLU A 752 26.14 -36.68 -13.26
N ARG A 753 25.83 -36.67 -14.57
CA ARG A 753 26.82 -36.39 -15.61
C ARG A 753 27.36 -34.96 -15.55
N VAL A 754 26.54 -33.94 -15.32
CA VAL A 754 27.05 -32.57 -15.12
C VAL A 754 27.94 -32.51 -13.89
N GLY A 755 27.57 -33.17 -12.79
CA GLY A 755 28.38 -33.19 -11.57
C GLY A 755 29.73 -33.86 -11.73
N ASN A 756 29.79 -34.94 -12.53
CA ASN A 756 31.02 -35.70 -12.77
C ASN A 756 31.89 -35.13 -13.88
N GLU A 757 31.28 -34.72 -15.00
CA GLU A 757 31.99 -34.29 -16.21
C GLU A 757 32.26 -32.78 -16.22
N LEU A 758 31.41 -31.95 -15.58
CA LEU A 758 31.52 -30.48 -15.52
C LEU A 758 31.42 -29.93 -14.07
N PRO A 759 32.29 -30.36 -13.14
CA PRO A 759 32.18 -30.01 -11.71
C PRO A 759 32.26 -28.50 -11.45
N GLU A 760 32.95 -27.74 -12.31
CA GLU A 760 33.08 -26.28 -12.24
C GLU A 760 31.78 -25.51 -12.57
N VAL A 761 30.79 -26.21 -13.13
CA VAL A 761 29.48 -25.68 -13.53
C VAL A 761 28.37 -26.02 -12.51
N PHE A 762 28.59 -27.03 -11.68
CA PHE A 762 27.57 -27.68 -10.88
C PHE A 762 27.24 -26.92 -9.58
N HIS A 763 25.99 -26.48 -9.41
CA HIS A 763 25.54 -25.76 -8.21
C HIS A 763 24.17 -26.20 -7.69
N MET A 764 23.98 -26.16 -6.36
CA MET A 764 22.79 -26.71 -5.71
C MET A 764 21.45 -26.17 -6.25
N PRO A 765 20.43 -27.05 -6.36
CA PRO A 765 19.10 -26.69 -6.83
C PRO A 765 18.41 -25.71 -5.87
N LYS A 766 17.73 -24.70 -6.42
CA LYS A 766 16.90 -23.77 -5.64
C LYS A 766 15.45 -23.91 -6.06
N TYR A 767 14.60 -24.26 -5.09
CA TYR A 767 13.15 -24.41 -5.21
C TYR A 767 12.66 -25.46 -6.22
N ARG A 768 12.87 -25.25 -7.53
CA ARG A 768 12.29 -26.05 -8.64
C ARG A 768 13.19 -26.22 -9.87
N TRP A 769 14.33 -25.54 -9.87
CA TRP A 769 15.22 -25.42 -11.00
C TRP A 769 16.64 -25.74 -10.56
N TYR A 770 17.46 -26.18 -11.52
CA TYR A 770 18.91 -26.23 -11.36
C TYR A 770 19.49 -24.96 -11.98
N TYR A 771 20.45 -24.34 -11.30
CA TYR A 771 21.10 -23.12 -11.76
C TYR A 771 22.58 -23.40 -11.98
N PHE A 772 23.12 -22.90 -13.09
CA PHE A 772 24.52 -23.09 -13.47
C PHE A 772 25.22 -21.73 -13.52
N TYR A 773 26.25 -21.53 -12.70
CA TYR A 773 26.95 -20.24 -12.54
C TYR A 773 28.39 -20.34 -13.04
N LYS A 774 28.96 -19.21 -13.42
CA LYS A 774 30.38 -19.07 -13.70
C LYS A 774 31.12 -18.65 -12.43
N GLY A 775 31.93 -19.55 -11.86
CA GLY A 775 32.75 -19.33 -10.65
C GLY A 775 32.02 -19.56 -9.33
N LYS A 776 32.69 -19.28 -8.19
CA LYS A 776 32.18 -19.58 -6.82
C LYS A 776 31.05 -18.65 -6.31
N SER A 777 30.52 -17.73 -7.13
CA SER A 777 29.56 -16.69 -6.69
C SER A 777 28.11 -17.02 -7.05
N GLN A 778 27.21 -17.01 -6.05
CA GLN A 778 25.74 -17.21 -6.21
C GLN A 778 24.97 -15.93 -6.63
N LYS A 779 25.66 -14.88 -7.10
CA LYS A 779 25.00 -13.64 -7.57
C LYS A 779 24.34 -13.90 -8.94
N LEU A 780 23.20 -13.25 -9.20
CA LEU A 780 22.43 -13.44 -10.45
C LEU A 780 23.23 -13.08 -11.72
N GLU A 781 24.27 -12.25 -11.60
CA GLU A 781 25.08 -11.75 -12.72
C GLU A 781 26.04 -12.79 -13.30
N SER A 782 26.33 -13.88 -12.58
CA SER A 782 27.19 -15.00 -13.04
C SER A 782 26.40 -16.23 -13.50
N LEU A 783 25.06 -16.19 -13.49
CA LEU A 783 24.19 -17.27 -13.93
C LEU A 783 24.17 -17.35 -15.46
N PHE A 784 24.54 -18.49 -16.04
CA PHE A 784 24.57 -18.66 -17.50
C PHE A 784 23.59 -19.71 -18.02
N ALA A 785 23.11 -20.64 -17.19
CA ALA A 785 22.08 -21.59 -17.60
C ALA A 785 21.12 -21.99 -16.46
N VAL A 786 19.91 -22.40 -16.85
CA VAL A 786 18.83 -22.84 -15.95
C VAL A 786 18.17 -24.12 -16.48
N LEU A 787 18.15 -25.17 -15.67
CA LEU A 787 17.45 -26.41 -15.96
C LEU A 787 16.02 -26.38 -15.41
N THR A 788 15.09 -26.73 -16.28
CA THR A 788 13.64 -26.62 -16.10
C THR A 788 12.92 -27.95 -16.34
N ILE A 789 12.40 -28.59 -15.29
CA ILE A 789 11.77 -29.92 -15.40
C ILE A 789 10.24 -29.80 -15.56
N THR A 790 9.72 -30.45 -16.61
CA THR A 790 8.29 -30.64 -16.88
C THR A 790 7.91 -32.12 -16.78
N LYS A 791 6.63 -32.46 -17.00
CA LYS A 791 6.13 -33.84 -16.80
C LYS A 791 6.78 -34.85 -17.75
N ASP A 792 7.06 -34.41 -18.98
CA ASP A 792 7.50 -35.22 -20.12
C ASP A 792 8.88 -34.79 -20.68
N LYS A 793 9.38 -33.59 -20.34
CA LYS A 793 10.62 -33.03 -20.90
C LYS A 793 11.47 -32.28 -19.88
N ILE A 794 12.76 -32.21 -20.15
CA ILE A 794 13.72 -31.34 -19.44
C ILE A 794 14.07 -30.19 -20.36
N HIS A 795 13.83 -28.96 -19.94
CA HIS A 795 14.24 -27.77 -20.65
C HIS A 795 15.55 -27.25 -20.09
N ILE A 796 16.53 -26.96 -20.93
CA ILE A 796 17.73 -26.27 -20.52
C ILE A 796 17.75 -24.93 -21.23
N ARG A 797 17.76 -23.86 -20.45
CA ARG A 797 17.81 -22.48 -20.94
C ARG A 797 19.20 -21.92 -20.71
N ILE A 798 19.79 -21.39 -21.76
CA ILE A 798 21.13 -20.82 -21.76
C ILE A 798 21.04 -19.33 -22.09
N GLY A 799 21.70 -18.51 -21.27
CA GLY A 799 21.65 -17.05 -21.30
C GLY A 799 22.92 -16.40 -21.86
N VAL A 800 23.37 -16.81 -23.05
CA VAL A 800 24.51 -16.21 -23.77
C VAL A 800 24.20 -16.12 -25.27
N ASP A 801 24.99 -15.34 -26.02
CA ASP A 801 24.70 -15.00 -27.42
C ASP A 801 24.48 -16.26 -28.30
N PRO A 802 23.28 -16.45 -28.89
CA PRO A 802 22.93 -17.61 -29.69
C PRO A 802 23.74 -17.77 -30.98
N THR A 803 24.51 -16.76 -31.40
CA THR A 803 25.41 -16.81 -32.56
C THR A 803 26.76 -17.47 -32.23
N LYS A 804 27.11 -17.60 -30.94
CA LYS A 804 28.39 -18.17 -30.51
C LYS A 804 28.37 -19.70 -30.39
N PHE A 805 27.19 -20.31 -30.42
CA PHE A 805 27.00 -21.76 -30.28
C PHE A 805 27.00 -22.51 -31.60
N ILE A 806 27.46 -23.76 -31.55
CA ILE A 806 27.33 -24.70 -32.65
C ILE A 806 26.21 -25.69 -32.31
N ASP A 807 24.98 -25.42 -32.79
CA ASP A 807 23.82 -26.30 -32.59
C ASP A 807 23.64 -27.31 -33.75
N ARG A 808 24.54 -28.29 -33.89
CA ARG A 808 24.56 -29.26 -35.01
C ARG A 808 23.28 -30.09 -35.16
N ASN A 809 22.58 -30.34 -34.06
CA ASN A 809 21.36 -31.15 -34.04
C ASN A 809 20.07 -30.30 -34.17
N ASN A 810 20.20 -28.98 -34.25
CA ASN A 810 19.12 -28.00 -34.39
C ASN A 810 17.96 -28.20 -33.38
N ILE A 811 18.28 -28.60 -32.15
CA ILE A 811 17.28 -28.89 -31.12
C ILE A 811 16.95 -27.66 -30.26
N THR A 812 17.66 -26.55 -30.44
CA THR A 812 17.45 -25.31 -29.67
C THR A 812 16.42 -24.39 -30.34
N LYS A 813 15.72 -23.59 -29.53
CA LYS A 813 14.80 -22.53 -29.95
C LYS A 813 15.28 -21.19 -29.41
N ILE A 814 15.17 -20.15 -30.24
CA ILE A 814 15.56 -18.77 -29.87
C ILE A 814 14.41 -18.09 -29.11
N TYR A 815 14.71 -17.56 -27.93
CA TYR A 815 13.77 -16.79 -27.10
C TYR A 815 14.30 -15.38 -26.79
N LYS A 816 13.40 -14.38 -26.82
CA LYS A 816 13.72 -12.98 -26.45
C LYS A 816 13.21 -12.65 -25.04
N LYS A 817 13.92 -13.09 -24.00
CA LYS A 817 13.72 -12.75 -22.58
C LYS A 817 15.09 -12.76 -21.86
N TRP A 818 15.20 -12.11 -20.69
CA TRP A 818 16.48 -11.89 -19.97
C TRP A 818 16.42 -12.26 -18.47
N PHE A 819 15.53 -13.17 -18.10
CA PHE A 819 15.02 -13.36 -16.72
C PHE A 819 14.60 -12.11 -15.91
N PHE A 820 15.33 -10.98 -15.74
CA PHE A 820 14.78 -9.65 -15.35
C PHE A 820 15.71 -8.44 -15.69
N LYS A 821 15.28 -7.57 -16.63
CA LYS A 821 15.76 -6.19 -16.97
C LYS A 821 17.15 -5.95 -17.63
N THR A 822 17.24 -6.11 -18.97
CA THR A 822 18.18 -5.51 -19.97
C THR A 822 19.28 -6.37 -20.67
N ARG A 823 18.99 -6.71 -21.95
CA ARG A 823 19.89 -6.99 -23.10
C ARG A 823 20.68 -8.31 -23.13
N GLY A 824 20.04 -9.35 -23.69
CA GLY A 824 20.64 -10.60 -24.22
C GLY A 824 19.56 -11.50 -24.87
N GLN A 825 19.91 -12.41 -25.79
CA GLN A 825 18.99 -13.42 -26.35
C GLN A 825 19.24 -14.77 -25.66
N GLU A 826 18.19 -15.52 -25.31
CA GLU A 826 18.27 -16.85 -24.66
C GLU A 826 18.04 -17.96 -25.70
N ARG A 827 18.70 -19.12 -25.55
CA ARG A 827 18.34 -20.38 -26.24
C ARG A 827 17.76 -21.36 -25.24
N ASP A 828 16.71 -22.07 -25.62
CA ASP A 828 16.11 -23.18 -24.84
C ASP A 828 16.14 -24.44 -25.71
N PHE A 829 16.52 -25.57 -25.14
CA PHE A 829 16.33 -26.87 -25.78
C PHE A 829 15.68 -27.86 -24.81
N SER A 830 14.99 -28.83 -25.37
CA SER A 830 14.23 -29.82 -24.62
C SER A 830 14.79 -31.22 -24.83
N ILE A 831 15.15 -31.88 -23.73
CA ILE A 831 15.59 -33.27 -23.68
C ILE A 831 14.35 -34.12 -23.37
N SER A 832 14.13 -35.09 -24.22
CA SER A 832 13.02 -36.04 -24.14
C SER A 832 13.44 -37.51 -24.36
N LYS A 833 14.69 -37.74 -24.81
CA LYS A 833 15.28 -39.06 -25.01
C LYS A 833 16.71 -39.13 -24.47
N PRO A 834 17.22 -40.32 -24.07
CA PRO A 834 18.58 -40.48 -23.54
C PRO A 834 19.69 -40.02 -24.48
N GLU A 835 19.53 -40.24 -25.79
CA GLU A 835 20.54 -39.88 -26.80
C GLU A 835 20.77 -38.37 -26.92
N GLN A 836 19.89 -37.55 -26.32
CA GLN A 836 20.01 -36.08 -26.32
C GLN A 836 20.85 -35.55 -25.15
N LEU A 837 21.28 -36.40 -24.21
CA LEU A 837 22.02 -36.01 -23.02
C LEU A 837 23.47 -35.60 -23.33
N ASP A 838 24.17 -36.34 -24.20
CA ASP A 838 25.56 -36.02 -24.60
C ASP A 838 25.63 -34.61 -25.19
N TYR A 839 24.67 -34.32 -26.07
CA TYR A 839 24.58 -33.05 -26.72
C TYR A 839 24.16 -31.90 -25.78
N ALA A 840 23.34 -32.20 -24.77
CA ALA A 840 22.99 -31.24 -23.74
C ALA A 840 24.20 -30.79 -22.91
N LEU A 841 25.10 -31.74 -22.60
CA LEU A 841 26.35 -31.47 -21.90
C LEU A 841 27.29 -30.64 -22.76
N GLU A 842 27.43 -30.98 -24.04
CA GLU A 842 28.22 -30.21 -25.01
C GLU A 842 27.77 -28.75 -25.07
N LEU A 843 26.46 -28.49 -25.16
CA LEU A 843 25.90 -27.14 -25.18
C LEU A 843 26.09 -26.39 -23.86
N LEU A 844 25.98 -27.08 -22.72
CA LEU A 844 26.25 -26.48 -21.41
C LEU A 844 27.72 -26.08 -21.26
N GLN A 845 28.64 -26.89 -21.78
CA GLN A 845 30.07 -26.58 -21.74
C GLN A 845 30.44 -25.43 -22.67
N GLN A 846 29.88 -25.40 -23.88
CA GLN A 846 29.99 -24.23 -24.77
C GLN A 846 29.43 -22.97 -24.09
N ALA A 847 28.31 -23.08 -23.38
CA ALA A 847 27.72 -21.92 -22.71
C ALA A 847 28.59 -21.38 -21.58
N TYR A 848 29.21 -22.28 -20.82
CA TYR A 848 30.12 -21.93 -19.74
C TYR A 848 31.36 -21.18 -20.28
N SER A 849 31.93 -21.65 -21.38
CA SER A 849 33.10 -21.01 -22.00
C SER A 849 32.77 -19.61 -22.52
N PHE A 850 31.60 -19.41 -23.14
CA PHE A 850 31.19 -18.10 -23.69
C PHE A 850 30.66 -17.09 -22.68
N ALA A 851 30.28 -17.50 -21.47
CA ALA A 851 29.77 -16.61 -20.42
C ALA A 851 30.88 -15.75 -19.75
N GLY A 852 32.05 -15.58 -20.39
CA GLY A 852 33.27 -14.94 -19.86
C GLY A 852 33.44 -13.50 -20.29
#